data_AF-A0A1M6VRG7-F1
#
_entry.id   AF-A0A1M6VRG7-F1
#
_cell.length_a   1.000
_cell.length_b   1.000
_cell.length_c   1.000
_cell.angle_alpha   90.00
_cell.angle_beta   90.00
_cell.angle_gamma   90.00
#
_symmetry.space_group_name_H-M   'P 1'
#
loop_
_entity.id
_entity.type
_entity.pdbx_description
1 polymer ?
#
loop_
_entity_poly.entity_id
_entity_poly.type
_entity_poly.pdbx_seq_one_letter_code
_entity_poly.pdbx_strand_id
1 'polypeptide(L)'
;MNENLQQQNIHSELEEAREQQRLNIPAKRLLEKLVPIPSNVLDLQRRWFWELLQNASDYNDTVDIILELQENKIIFKHNGNPFRPIDTENLIAPDSGKDSEELKDKDMIGQFGTGFISTHILSAKITVEGVIKSERIQDSYSKFKFDLNRLQYNDKEALKKSIQDSSKELNQNVQTIDYNPKEFNTVFTYDLTIHLDNINPIEIVNKGLEYVTDVLPYTLAFMPKVQSVTIDNQSNDFFQSKSKRFSIKNRTTDAVDVSVVTIGLKENEEPEEINLKIFNEQGTEIIVNIQQGKILPYPKSITKLFCSLPMIGTEDFSFPVVINSKSFIPKNERDGINLSNNDVPNRNIIKNAVVAFSKLITHVSNESVKDCFYLLNCPTIHLKNETDKTWYKTNILDKIKDLLLNAKIVDSYSERILLKDTLFPYIPADEMQKETHLQFLLSFYKSVTGFKPNKTPEEINFLNWYNAIDFSIFTKNKFTVDFLLDEVSKLGDLPTLSTKLSDSTKWLNELIEFTLKYDDNFLDKYSIIPNQLDKFLHRKDEINWDEGIDDSEDGLFKIHLLITGNDYKEILLHKDFEINTTLLKREKSKGNKSIAKVIDDGFSEFSGDRESKSYLTALRLTFKWFNDSGLEIEELKEMFKWFASHRPQLFLETFDDEKRDQAFVIVQSGKLQSLAKLAESNLSDSEINAISNNVNSIKELVQIVGQIGSMEGIMEHARELLEDKLHFDYLKRIGENVELVFKEALLQEGIEAEIIHQGWGSHDFEIRNTKNGQSMFVELKSFANGSTEPFKFAVSQAEKAVKKPSRFAICMIERPVSDGEITPDFIRQNLMYKENITDHLKIALNDNATFDKIRFNPNEVKLFVNLREDVRVMVSKNILTDNHLLFNNLIVNIKTQII
;
A
#
# COMPACT_ATOMS: atom_id res chain seq x y z
N MET A 1 4.17 107.89 31.14
CA MET A 1 5.22 106.97 30.66
C MET A 1 5.34 105.73 31.57
N ASN A 2 5.26 105.86 32.91
CA ASN A 2 5.29 104.70 33.84
C ASN A 2 4.06 103.78 33.80
N GLU A 3 2.84 104.29 33.60
CA GLU A 3 1.63 103.43 33.54
C GLU A 3 1.59 102.51 32.31
N ASN A 4 2.15 102.96 31.19
CA ASN A 4 2.22 102.18 29.95
C ASN A 4 3.25 101.05 30.06
N LEU A 5 4.35 101.26 30.81
CA LEU A 5 5.30 100.21 31.15
C LEU A 5 4.69 99.16 32.09
N GLN A 6 3.91 99.57 33.09
CA GLN A 6 3.25 98.63 34.01
C GLN A 6 2.17 97.80 33.32
N GLN A 7 1.37 98.39 32.42
CA GLN A 7 0.39 97.65 31.63
C GLN A 7 1.05 96.69 30.62
N GLN A 8 2.14 97.10 29.97
CA GLN A 8 2.94 96.21 29.12
C GLN A 8 3.57 95.06 29.92
N ASN A 9 4.02 95.32 31.15
CA ASN A 9 4.61 94.29 32.01
C ASN A 9 3.56 93.25 32.45
N ILE A 10 2.38 93.69 32.90
CA ILE A 10 1.28 92.77 33.27
C ILE A 10 0.78 91.99 32.04
N HIS A 11 0.74 92.61 30.85
CA HIS A 11 0.38 91.89 29.62
C HIS A 11 1.40 90.81 29.26
N SER A 12 2.70 91.09 29.41
CA SER A 12 3.77 90.10 29.27
C SER A 12 3.64 88.97 30.30
N GLU A 13 3.40 89.29 31.58
CA GLU A 13 3.21 88.30 32.64
C GLU A 13 1.98 87.40 32.40
N LEU A 14 0.88 87.96 31.88
CA LEU A 14 -0.32 87.20 31.53
C LEU A 14 -0.11 86.30 30.32
N GLU A 15 0.63 86.75 29.30
CA GLU A 15 1.01 85.92 28.15
C GLU A 15 1.98 84.81 28.57
N GLU A 16 2.96 85.09 29.43
CA GLU A 16 3.84 84.08 30.03
C GLU A 16 3.06 83.05 30.85
N ALA A 17 2.10 83.48 31.65
CA ALA A 17 1.24 82.58 32.43
C ALA A 17 0.34 81.70 31.53
N ARG A 18 -0.23 82.26 30.46
CA ARG A 18 -1.01 81.51 29.46
C ARG A 18 -0.14 80.48 28.75
N GLU A 19 1.07 80.86 28.37
CA GLU A 19 2.02 79.97 27.71
C GLU A 19 2.45 78.83 28.64
N GLN A 20 2.77 79.14 29.90
CA GLN A 20 3.08 78.14 30.93
C GLN A 20 1.92 77.18 31.17
N GLN A 21 0.68 77.68 31.16
CA GLN A 21 -0.52 76.84 31.29
C GLN A 21 -0.71 75.95 30.05
N ARG A 22 -0.48 76.47 28.84
CA ARG A 22 -0.58 75.74 27.56
C ARG A 22 0.40 74.57 27.51
N LEU A 23 1.63 74.75 27.99
CA LEU A 23 2.68 73.73 28.00
C LEU A 23 2.49 72.66 29.07
N ASN A 24 1.67 72.93 30.09
CA ASN A 24 1.53 72.07 31.26
C ASN A 24 0.94 70.68 30.94
N ILE A 25 -0.08 70.64 30.07
CA ILE A 25 -0.77 69.41 29.68
C ILE A 25 0.14 68.53 28.78
N PRO A 26 0.72 69.05 27.68
CA PRO A 26 1.64 68.27 26.85
C PRO A 26 2.88 67.77 27.63
N ALA A 27 3.48 68.61 28.49
CA ALA A 27 4.62 68.20 29.30
C ALA A 27 4.27 67.08 30.30
N LYS A 28 3.08 67.14 30.93
CA LYS A 28 2.60 66.07 31.82
C LYS A 28 2.41 64.75 31.04
N ARG A 29 1.86 64.80 29.82
CA ARG A 29 1.68 63.61 28.98
C ARG A 29 3.00 63.00 28.54
N LEU A 30 3.96 63.84 28.13
CA LEU A 30 5.33 63.39 27.82
C LEU A 30 5.95 62.68 29.03
N LEU A 31 5.85 63.27 30.22
CA LEU A 31 6.33 62.66 31.46
C LEU A 31 5.71 61.28 31.71
N GLU A 32 4.38 61.16 31.63
CA GLU A 32 3.65 59.91 31.85
C GLU A 32 4.02 58.80 30.86
N LYS A 33 4.51 59.15 29.65
CA LYS A 33 4.85 58.20 28.59
C LYS A 33 6.34 57.90 28.48
N LEU A 34 7.22 58.86 28.78
CA LEU A 34 8.67 58.68 28.72
C LEU A 34 9.21 57.97 29.97
N VAL A 35 8.70 58.29 31.16
CA VAL A 35 9.18 57.70 32.42
C VAL A 35 9.12 56.16 32.45
N PRO A 36 8.08 55.49 31.91
CA PRO A 36 8.02 54.03 31.88
C PRO A 36 8.97 53.35 30.87
N ILE A 37 9.54 54.08 29.90
CA ILE A 37 10.31 53.47 28.79
C ILE A 37 11.50 52.62 29.30
N PRO A 38 12.37 53.12 30.20
CA PRO A 38 13.51 52.33 30.69
C PRO A 38 13.10 51.05 31.45
N SER A 39 11.89 50.98 31.98
CA SER A 39 11.38 49.79 32.68
C SER A 39 10.74 48.75 31.76
N ASN A 40 10.41 49.12 30.51
CA ASN A 40 9.69 48.28 29.55
C ASN A 40 10.53 47.96 28.28
N VAL A 41 11.86 47.96 28.41
CA VAL A 41 12.80 47.77 27.29
C VAL A 41 12.52 46.49 26.51
N LEU A 42 12.21 45.38 27.21
CA LEU A 42 12.00 44.07 26.58
C LEU A 42 10.84 44.06 25.60
N ASP A 43 9.77 44.79 25.90
CA ASP A 43 8.59 44.90 25.05
C ASP A 43 8.82 45.94 23.95
N LEU A 44 9.36 47.11 24.31
CA LEU A 44 9.54 48.24 23.39
C LEU A 44 10.59 47.98 22.32
N GLN A 45 11.65 47.21 22.63
CA GLN A 45 12.69 46.86 21.65
C GLN A 45 12.15 46.11 20.44
N ARG A 46 11.04 45.37 20.57
CA ARG A 46 10.38 44.69 19.45
C ARG A 46 9.28 45.53 18.79
N ARG A 47 8.85 46.63 19.42
CA ARG A 47 7.71 47.47 19.00
C ARG A 47 8.08 48.70 18.18
N TRP A 48 9.21 49.34 18.48
CA TRP A 48 9.56 50.66 17.94
C TRP A 48 9.45 50.75 16.41
N PHE A 49 9.85 49.70 15.68
CA PHE A 49 9.80 49.69 14.21
C PHE A 49 8.36 49.68 13.72
N TRP A 50 7.49 48.91 14.36
CA TRP A 50 6.07 48.82 14.01
C TRP A 50 5.33 50.13 14.29
N GLU A 51 5.71 50.85 15.35
CA GLU A 51 5.17 52.18 15.63
C GLU A 51 5.53 53.18 14.51
N LEU A 52 6.76 53.11 13.98
CA LEU A 52 7.18 53.94 12.84
C LEU A 52 6.52 53.51 11.52
N LEU A 53 6.43 52.20 11.27
CA LEU A 53 5.72 51.64 10.12
C LEU A 53 4.24 52.04 10.13
N GLN A 54 3.61 52.01 11.31
CA GLN A 54 2.23 52.42 11.50
C GLN A 54 2.04 53.89 11.15
N ASN A 55 2.86 54.78 11.73
CA ASN A 55 2.81 56.22 11.44
C ASN A 55 2.98 56.51 9.95
N ALA A 56 3.86 55.74 9.27
CA ALA A 56 4.08 55.87 7.84
C ALA A 56 2.92 55.33 6.97
N SER A 57 2.06 54.43 7.48
CA SER A 57 1.00 53.78 6.68
C SER A 57 -0.42 54.31 6.95
N ASP A 58 -0.74 54.65 8.21
CA ASP A 58 -1.73 55.66 8.69
C ASP A 58 -2.42 56.48 7.57
N TYR A 59 -1.63 57.40 7.01
CA TYR A 59 -2.12 58.53 6.22
C TYR A 59 -1.91 58.36 4.72
N ASN A 60 -1.60 57.14 4.27
CA ASN A 60 -1.09 56.89 2.93
C ASN A 60 -1.84 55.77 2.22
N ASP A 61 -2.04 55.95 0.91
CA ASP A 61 -2.54 54.89 0.02
C ASP A 61 -1.43 53.88 -0.26
N THR A 62 -0.21 54.37 -0.50
CA THR A 62 1.00 53.57 -0.67
C THR A 62 2.20 54.23 0.00
N VAL A 63 3.11 53.45 0.56
CA VAL A 63 4.34 53.96 1.16
C VAL A 63 5.53 53.02 0.95
N ASP A 64 6.69 53.61 0.66
CA ASP A 64 8.01 52.99 0.70
C ASP A 64 8.80 53.52 1.89
N ILE A 65 9.57 52.63 2.51
CA ILE A 65 10.31 52.93 3.74
C ILE A 65 11.78 52.56 3.57
N ILE A 66 12.66 53.41 4.09
CA ILE A 66 14.08 53.14 4.24
C ILE A 66 14.46 53.33 5.71
N LEU A 67 15.12 52.33 6.28
CA LEU A 67 15.74 52.37 7.59
C LEU A 67 17.27 52.30 7.39
N GLU A 68 17.97 53.41 7.58
CA GLU A 68 19.43 53.47 7.48
C GLU A 68 20.04 53.30 8.87
N LEU A 69 20.99 52.38 8.99
CA LEU A 69 21.71 52.07 10.20
C LEU A 69 23.15 52.56 10.09
N GLN A 70 23.58 53.45 10.99
CA GLN A 70 24.92 54.01 11.04
C GLN A 70 25.48 53.87 12.46
N GLU A 71 26.81 54.01 12.62
CA GLU A 71 27.53 53.78 13.89
C GLU A 71 26.88 54.51 15.09
N ASN A 72 26.51 55.78 14.91
CA ASN A 72 25.99 56.63 15.98
C ASN A 72 24.52 57.06 15.81
N LYS A 73 23.84 56.61 14.74
CA LYS A 73 22.47 57.05 14.47
C LYS A 73 21.67 56.08 13.63
N ILE A 74 20.35 56.16 13.76
CA ILE A 74 19.39 55.46 12.91
C ILE A 74 18.50 56.46 12.21
N ILE A 75 18.24 56.24 10.93
CA ILE A 75 17.45 57.16 10.12
C ILE A 75 16.28 56.40 9.51
N PHE A 76 15.07 56.67 9.99
CA PHE A 76 13.84 56.15 9.39
C PHE A 76 13.28 57.17 8.40
N LYS A 77 13.10 56.77 7.14
CA LYS A 77 12.60 57.63 6.07
C LYS A 77 11.40 56.99 5.37
N HIS A 78 10.43 57.79 4.96
CA HIS A 78 9.35 57.33 4.09
C HIS A 78 8.88 58.41 3.10
N ASN A 79 8.30 57.98 1.99
CA ASN A 79 7.73 58.83 0.93
C ASN A 79 6.22 59.08 1.10
N GLY A 80 5.73 58.99 2.34
CA GLY A 80 4.32 59.24 2.64
C GLY A 80 3.93 60.71 2.43
N ASN A 81 2.62 60.95 2.51
CA ASN A 81 1.95 62.23 2.39
C ASN A 81 2.55 63.27 3.35
N PRO A 82 2.62 64.55 2.94
CA PRO A 82 3.09 65.64 3.76
C PRO A 82 2.26 65.81 5.04
N PHE A 83 2.88 66.34 6.09
CA PHE A 83 2.23 66.71 7.33
C PHE A 83 1.23 67.86 7.12
N ARG A 84 0.16 67.87 7.91
CA ARG A 84 -0.59 69.11 8.16
C ARG A 84 0.16 69.93 9.22
N PRO A 85 -0.05 71.26 9.28
CA PRO A 85 0.54 72.09 10.33
C PRO A 85 0.26 71.58 11.75
N ILE A 86 -0.94 71.03 11.99
CA ILE A 86 -1.30 70.47 13.30
C ILE A 86 -0.53 69.18 13.62
N ASP A 87 -0.17 68.39 12.60
CA ASP A 87 0.55 67.12 12.81
C ASP A 87 1.99 67.41 13.28
N THR A 88 2.63 68.48 12.79
CA THR A 88 3.96 68.90 13.25
C THR A 88 3.95 69.44 14.68
N GLU A 89 2.92 70.18 15.07
CA GLU A 89 2.75 70.63 16.47
C GLU A 89 2.52 69.43 17.41
N ASN A 90 1.73 68.44 16.98
CA ASN A 90 1.47 67.23 17.78
C ASN A 90 2.72 66.36 18.01
N LEU A 91 3.71 66.39 17.11
CA LEU A 91 5.01 65.75 17.33
C LEU A 91 5.82 66.42 18.46
N ILE A 92 5.67 67.75 18.60
CA ILE A 92 6.39 68.57 19.58
C ILE A 92 5.66 68.55 20.93
N ALA A 93 4.38 68.87 20.92
CA ALA A 93 3.49 69.02 22.06
C ALA A 93 2.26 68.10 21.89
N PRO A 94 2.31 66.85 22.38
CA PRO A 94 1.22 65.90 22.20
C PRO A 94 -0.06 66.37 22.90
N ASP A 95 -1.05 66.84 22.13
CA ASP A 95 -2.39 67.16 22.63
C ASP A 95 -3.43 66.14 22.16
N SER A 96 -3.92 65.27 23.06
CA SER A 96 -4.85 64.18 22.73
C SER A 96 -6.30 64.67 22.54
N GLY A 97 -6.51 65.93 22.18
CA GLY A 97 -7.83 66.54 22.01
C GLY A 97 -8.41 66.36 20.61
N LYS A 98 -8.47 65.13 20.10
CA LYS A 98 -9.44 64.82 19.03
C LYS A 98 -10.64 64.16 19.67
N ASP A 99 -11.71 64.94 19.82
CA ASP A 99 -13.03 64.41 20.14
C ASP A 99 -13.38 63.30 19.14
N SER A 100 -14.06 62.28 19.64
CA SER A 100 -14.39 60.98 19.03
C SER A 100 -15.09 61.01 17.65
N GLU A 101 -15.33 62.17 17.04
CA GLU A 101 -16.04 62.30 15.77
C GLU A 101 -15.13 62.24 14.52
N GLU A 102 -13.83 62.58 14.62
CA GLU A 102 -12.88 62.46 13.50
C GLU A 102 -12.32 61.04 13.29
N LEU A 103 -12.59 60.10 14.21
CA LEU A 103 -12.17 58.69 14.16
C LEU A 103 -13.06 57.81 13.26
N LYS A 104 -13.88 58.41 12.39
CA LYS A 104 -14.84 57.67 11.54
C LYS A 104 -14.23 56.99 10.31
N ASP A 105 -12.96 57.22 10.02
CA ASP A 105 -12.26 56.41 9.01
C ASP A 105 -11.87 55.05 9.60
N LYS A 106 -12.60 54.01 9.18
CA LYS A 106 -12.42 52.61 9.59
C LYS A 106 -11.05 52.00 9.24
N ASP A 107 -10.18 52.74 8.54
CA ASP A 107 -8.88 52.29 8.04
C ASP A 107 -7.66 52.88 8.75
N MET A 108 -7.83 53.65 9.83
CA MET A 108 -6.72 54.10 10.69
C MET A 108 -6.45 53.08 11.81
N ILE A 109 -5.21 52.60 11.92
CA ILE A 109 -4.82 51.60 12.92
C ILE A 109 -4.55 52.27 14.29
N GLY A 110 -4.27 53.57 14.37
CA GLY A 110 -3.69 54.23 15.55
C GLY A 110 -4.52 55.30 16.27
N GLN A 111 -4.26 55.44 17.58
CA GLN A 111 -4.56 56.65 18.36
C GLN A 111 -3.28 57.52 18.37
N PHE A 112 -3.35 58.73 17.83
CA PHE A 112 -2.19 59.61 17.64
C PHE A 112 -1.36 59.86 18.93
N GLY A 113 -0.03 59.89 18.78
CA GLY A 113 0.91 60.54 19.70
C GLY A 113 1.65 59.63 20.69
N THR A 114 1.09 58.50 21.13
CA THR A 114 1.77 57.64 22.12
C THR A 114 2.80 56.69 21.52
N GLY A 115 2.56 56.19 20.31
CA GLY A 115 3.46 55.28 19.60
C GLY A 115 4.80 55.91 19.29
N PHE A 116 4.79 57.13 18.75
CA PHE A 116 6.01 57.89 18.46
C PHE A 116 6.81 58.24 19.72
N ILE A 117 6.17 58.51 20.87
CA ILE A 117 6.92 58.74 22.12
C ILE A 117 7.68 57.48 22.52
N SER A 118 7.12 56.29 22.30
CA SER A 118 7.78 55.03 22.65
C SER A 118 9.08 54.77 21.88
N THR A 119 9.29 55.41 20.72
CA THR A 119 10.54 55.28 19.95
C THR A 119 11.72 56.00 20.60
N HIS A 120 11.50 56.78 21.67
CA HIS A 120 12.58 57.29 22.53
C HIS A 120 13.34 56.19 23.27
N ILE A 121 12.87 54.93 23.19
CA ILE A 121 13.66 53.73 23.52
C ILE A 121 14.97 53.65 22.71
N LEU A 122 15.01 54.26 21.51
CA LEU A 122 16.19 54.31 20.65
C LEU A 122 17.09 55.52 20.95
N SER A 123 16.49 56.65 21.27
CA SER A 123 17.22 57.90 21.51
C SER A 123 16.37 58.89 22.30
N ALA A 124 17.01 59.60 23.22
CA ALA A 124 16.44 60.77 23.87
C ALA A 124 16.44 62.00 22.95
N LYS A 125 17.23 62.02 21.87
CA LYS A 125 17.28 63.10 20.89
C LYS A 125 16.89 62.64 19.47
N ILE A 126 15.75 63.13 18.99
CA ILE A 126 15.25 62.80 17.66
C ILE A 126 15.22 64.07 16.80
N THR A 127 15.91 64.08 15.67
CA THR A 127 15.77 65.13 14.65
C THR A 127 14.65 64.75 13.70
N VAL A 128 13.67 65.64 13.53
CA VAL A 128 12.52 65.45 12.64
C VAL A 128 12.68 66.38 11.44
N GLU A 129 12.61 65.81 10.24
CA GLU A 129 12.57 66.54 8.97
C GLU A 129 11.37 66.08 8.17
N GLY A 130 10.69 67.02 7.51
CA GLY A 130 9.43 66.73 6.84
C GLY A 130 9.00 67.84 5.89
N VAL A 131 7.88 67.59 5.22
CA VAL A 131 7.19 68.58 4.39
C VAL A 131 5.80 68.82 4.97
N ILE A 132 5.41 70.09 5.09
CA ILE A 132 4.06 70.53 5.46
C ILE A 132 3.31 70.95 4.21
N LYS A 133 2.08 70.48 4.06
CA LYS A 133 1.14 71.01 3.06
C LYS A 133 0.31 72.12 3.69
N SER A 134 0.27 73.28 3.05
CA SER A 134 -0.57 74.39 3.49
C SER A 134 -2.05 74.04 3.35
N GLU A 135 -2.82 74.23 4.41
CA GLU A 135 -4.29 74.06 4.38
C GLU A 135 -5.00 75.28 3.79
N ARG A 136 -4.28 76.41 3.66
CA ARG A 136 -4.84 77.70 3.21
C ARG A 136 -4.48 78.03 1.76
N ILE A 137 -3.40 77.48 1.25
CA ILE A 137 -2.86 77.77 -0.09
C ILE A 137 -2.74 76.45 -0.83
N GLN A 138 -3.48 76.32 -1.93
CA GLN A 138 -3.44 75.13 -2.77
C GLN A 138 -2.03 74.88 -3.32
N ASP A 139 -1.60 73.61 -3.30
CA ASP A 139 -0.31 73.14 -3.82
C ASP A 139 0.92 73.89 -3.27
N SER A 140 0.81 74.44 -2.06
CA SER A 140 1.92 75.06 -1.35
C SER A 140 2.49 74.12 -0.31
N TYR A 141 3.80 73.87 -0.43
CA TYR A 141 4.54 72.96 0.42
C TYR A 141 5.74 73.65 1.05
N SER A 142 6.05 73.32 2.29
CA SER A 142 7.23 73.85 2.99
C SER A 142 7.97 72.74 3.72
N LYS A 143 9.29 72.66 3.54
CA LYS A 143 10.12 71.79 4.37
C LYS A 143 10.29 72.38 5.77
N PHE A 144 10.46 71.52 6.75
CA PHE A 144 10.80 71.91 8.12
C PHE A 144 11.85 70.99 8.72
N LYS A 145 12.48 71.47 9.80
CA LYS A 145 13.43 70.70 10.63
C LYS A 145 13.41 71.20 12.08
N PHE A 146 13.34 70.28 13.03
CA PHE A 146 13.53 70.58 14.45
C PHE A 146 14.04 69.36 15.22
N ASP A 147 14.64 69.59 16.38
CA ASP A 147 15.08 68.55 17.30
C ASP A 147 14.09 68.39 18.46
N LEU A 148 13.78 67.14 18.80
CA LEU A 148 13.10 66.76 20.03
C LEU A 148 14.14 66.26 21.03
N ASN A 149 14.36 66.97 22.12
CA ASN A 149 15.33 66.59 23.15
C ASN A 149 14.63 66.22 24.46
N ARG A 150 14.58 64.92 24.77
CA ARG A 150 13.94 64.35 25.95
C ARG A 150 14.93 63.78 26.96
N LEU A 151 16.18 64.24 26.97
CA LEU A 151 17.21 63.73 27.90
C LEU A 151 16.79 63.88 29.37
N GLN A 152 16.14 65.00 29.72
CA GLN A 152 15.59 65.26 31.05
C GLN A 152 14.12 64.77 31.15
N TYR A 153 13.87 63.54 30.72
CA TYR A 153 12.52 62.98 30.56
C TYR A 153 11.69 62.90 31.85
N ASN A 154 12.34 62.91 33.01
CA ASN A 154 11.71 62.82 34.33
C ASN A 154 11.46 64.20 34.98
N ASP A 155 11.84 65.30 34.33
CA ASP A 155 11.62 66.66 34.79
C ASP A 155 10.59 67.38 33.91
N LYS A 156 9.45 67.70 34.50
CA LYS A 156 8.33 68.35 33.81
C LYS A 156 8.66 69.76 33.31
N GLU A 157 9.42 70.55 34.05
CA GLU A 157 9.77 71.91 33.64
C GLU A 157 10.82 71.88 32.52
N ALA A 158 11.76 70.93 32.58
CA ALA A 158 12.67 70.67 31.47
C ALA A 158 11.93 70.25 30.18
N LEU A 159 10.89 69.41 30.30
CA LEU A 159 10.05 69.03 29.16
C LEU A 159 9.28 70.22 28.57
N LYS A 160 8.78 71.15 29.39
CA LYS A 160 8.16 72.39 28.88
C LYS A 160 9.16 73.21 28.07
N LYS A 161 10.38 73.38 28.58
CA LYS A 161 11.45 74.09 27.87
C LYS A 161 11.79 73.39 26.55
N SER A 162 11.89 72.07 26.57
CA SER A 162 12.12 71.27 25.36
C SER A 162 11.04 71.47 24.29
N ILE A 163 9.75 71.51 24.69
CA ILE A 163 8.64 71.83 23.78
C ILE A 163 8.81 73.22 23.16
N GLN A 164 9.15 74.23 23.97
CA GLN A 164 9.36 75.60 23.50
C GLN A 164 10.53 75.70 22.52
N ASP A 165 11.65 75.05 22.83
CA ASP A 165 12.85 75.04 21.99
C ASP A 165 12.54 74.40 20.63
N SER A 166 11.90 73.22 20.60
CA SER A 166 11.48 72.57 19.34
C SER A 166 10.50 73.41 18.53
N SER A 167 9.53 74.07 19.20
CA SER A 167 8.55 74.95 18.53
C SER A 167 9.22 76.17 17.90
N LYS A 168 10.25 76.71 18.57
CA LYS A 168 11.04 77.82 18.04
C LYS A 168 11.86 77.38 16.82
N GLU A 169 12.50 76.22 16.88
CA GLU A 169 13.25 75.65 15.76
C GLU A 169 12.35 75.38 14.55
N LEU A 170 11.17 74.79 14.76
CA LEU A 170 10.17 74.58 13.71
C LEU A 170 9.89 75.89 12.98
N ASN A 171 9.53 76.94 13.71
CA ASN A 171 9.21 78.26 13.13
C ASN A 171 10.39 78.90 12.37
N GLN A 172 11.63 78.68 12.83
CA GLN A 172 12.83 79.23 12.19
C GLN A 172 13.24 78.48 10.92
N ASN A 173 12.92 77.19 10.84
CA ASN A 173 13.40 76.28 9.80
C ASN A 173 12.34 75.95 8.73
N VAL A 174 11.18 76.62 8.74
CA VAL A 174 10.17 76.47 7.67
C VAL A 174 10.62 77.20 6.41
N GLN A 175 10.70 76.48 5.28
CA GLN A 175 11.05 77.05 3.98
C GLN A 175 10.18 76.47 2.87
N THR A 176 9.61 77.31 2.02
CA THR A 176 8.83 76.87 0.84
C THR A 176 9.71 76.06 -0.12
N ILE A 177 9.15 74.98 -0.66
CA ILE A 177 9.83 74.09 -1.62
C ILE A 177 8.90 73.70 -2.77
N ASP A 178 9.50 73.19 -3.85
CA ASP A 178 8.80 72.38 -4.85
C ASP A 178 8.75 70.93 -4.37
N TYR A 179 7.55 70.35 -4.25
CA TYR A 179 7.35 69.06 -3.58
C TYR A 179 7.32 67.91 -4.59
N ASN A 180 8.19 66.92 -4.37
CA ASN A 180 8.21 65.67 -5.12
C ASN A 180 7.71 64.51 -4.25
N PRO A 181 6.52 63.94 -4.50
CA PRO A 181 5.94 62.87 -3.67
C PRO A 181 6.72 61.54 -3.73
N LYS A 182 7.63 61.36 -4.70
CA LYS A 182 8.46 60.15 -4.79
C LYS A 182 9.67 60.18 -3.87
N GLU A 183 10.05 61.36 -3.38
CA GLU A 183 11.17 61.51 -2.45
C GLU A 183 10.80 61.07 -1.04
N PHE A 184 11.81 60.62 -0.30
CA PHE A 184 11.68 60.23 1.11
C PHE A 184 11.63 61.48 2.00
N ASN A 185 10.52 62.21 1.88
CA ASN A 185 10.35 63.55 2.43
C ASN A 185 10.19 63.60 3.94
N THR A 186 9.76 62.50 4.58
CA THR A 186 9.65 62.42 6.05
C THR A 186 10.79 61.60 6.60
N VAL A 187 11.55 62.19 7.52
CA VAL A 187 12.78 61.62 8.08
C VAL A 187 12.82 61.80 9.59
N PHE A 188 13.01 60.71 10.32
CA PHE A 188 13.29 60.69 11.75
C PHE A 188 14.71 60.17 11.96
N THR A 189 15.59 61.02 12.49
CA THR A 189 16.98 60.64 12.84
C THR A 189 17.11 60.50 14.35
N TYR A 190 17.45 59.30 14.80
CA TYR A 190 17.67 58.94 16.20
C TYR A 190 19.18 58.97 16.49
N ASP A 191 19.61 59.82 17.40
CA ASP A 191 21.01 59.87 17.86
C ASP A 191 21.25 58.80 18.94
N LEU A 192 21.95 57.72 18.60
CA LEU A 192 22.16 56.60 19.52
C LEU A 192 23.13 56.95 20.66
N THR A 193 23.86 58.07 20.57
CA THR A 193 24.78 58.54 21.62
C THR A 193 24.07 59.34 22.70
N ILE A 194 22.82 59.78 22.44
CA ILE A 194 22.00 60.55 23.37
C ILE A 194 20.76 59.72 23.69
N HIS A 195 20.81 58.91 24.75
CA HIS A 195 19.76 57.98 25.12
C HIS A 195 19.26 58.24 26.55
N LEU A 196 18.11 57.65 26.91
CA LEU A 196 17.61 57.71 28.29
C LEU A 196 18.48 56.83 29.21
N ASP A 197 18.35 57.02 30.51
CA ASP A 197 19.12 56.26 31.51
C ASP A 197 18.83 54.76 31.41
N ASN A 198 19.87 53.94 31.60
CA ASN A 198 19.81 52.46 31.61
C ASN A 198 19.33 51.82 30.30
N ILE A 199 19.48 52.53 29.18
CA ILE A 199 19.18 52.03 27.84
C ILE A 199 20.50 51.80 27.08
N ASN A 200 20.57 50.68 26.35
CA ASN A 200 21.61 50.43 25.36
C ASN A 200 20.97 50.40 23.96
N PRO A 201 20.99 51.53 23.21
CA PRO A 201 20.30 51.62 21.93
C PRO A 201 20.78 50.60 20.88
N ILE A 202 22.08 50.31 20.82
CA ILE A 202 22.65 49.37 19.86
C ILE A 202 22.07 47.96 20.08
N GLU A 203 22.00 47.52 21.34
CA GLU A 203 21.43 46.22 21.68
C GLU A 203 19.93 46.14 21.37
N ILE A 204 19.19 47.21 21.69
CA ILE A 204 17.74 47.32 21.41
C ILE A 204 17.44 47.25 19.92
N VAL A 205 18.25 47.94 19.12
CA VAL A 205 18.12 47.94 17.65
C VAL A 205 18.41 46.55 17.12
N ASN A 206 19.49 45.90 17.56
CA ASN A 206 19.83 44.55 17.12
C ASN A 206 18.72 43.53 17.43
N LYS A 207 18.22 43.53 18.66
CA LYS A 207 17.10 42.64 19.07
C LYS A 207 15.81 42.96 18.32
N GLY A 208 15.53 44.24 18.08
CA GLY A 208 14.38 44.69 17.30
C GLY A 208 14.47 44.25 15.84
N LEU A 209 15.63 44.42 15.21
CA LEU A 209 15.87 44.06 13.82
C LEU A 209 15.79 42.55 13.60
N GLU A 210 16.31 41.73 14.51
CA GLU A 210 16.16 40.27 14.46
C GLU A 210 14.68 39.89 14.35
N TYR A 211 13.84 40.41 15.25
CA TYR A 211 12.39 40.20 15.23
C TYR A 211 11.73 40.77 13.97
N VAL A 212 12.06 42.01 13.58
CA VAL A 212 11.49 42.67 12.40
C VAL A 212 11.76 41.87 11.14
N THR A 213 12.99 41.38 10.94
CA THR A 213 13.32 40.64 9.72
C THR A 213 12.53 39.34 9.55
N ASP A 214 12.18 38.66 10.66
CA ASP A 214 11.37 37.44 10.65
C ASP A 214 9.87 37.72 10.40
N VAL A 215 9.37 38.80 10.98
CA VAL A 215 7.93 39.09 11.07
C VAL A 215 7.42 40.01 9.96
N LEU A 216 8.30 40.82 9.37
CA LEU A 216 7.97 41.80 8.34
C LEU A 216 7.34 41.18 7.08
N PRO A 217 7.77 40.02 6.55
CA PRO A 217 7.11 39.40 5.40
C PRO A 217 5.61 39.15 5.63
N TYR A 218 5.27 38.63 6.82
CA TYR A 218 3.88 38.39 7.22
C TYR A 218 3.11 39.70 7.45
N THR A 219 3.76 40.70 8.02
CA THR A 219 3.17 42.03 8.22
C THR A 219 2.84 42.71 6.88
N LEU A 220 3.74 42.65 5.90
CA LEU A 220 3.50 43.16 4.55
C LEU A 220 2.32 42.45 3.85
N ALA A 221 2.12 41.16 4.11
CA ALA A 221 0.96 40.46 3.59
C ALA A 221 -0.36 41.04 4.12
N PHE A 222 -0.40 41.46 5.38
CA PHE A 222 -1.57 42.09 6.00
C PHE A 222 -1.68 43.61 5.78
N MET A 223 -0.61 44.27 5.33
CA MET A 223 -0.53 45.71 5.10
C MET A 223 -0.31 46.05 3.61
N PRO A 224 -1.36 45.98 2.76
CA PRO A 224 -1.24 46.26 1.32
C PRO A 224 -0.74 47.67 0.98
N LYS A 225 -0.87 48.63 1.91
CA LYS A 225 -0.40 50.01 1.75
C LYS A 225 1.14 50.10 1.74
N VAL A 226 1.84 49.20 2.39
CA VAL A 226 3.32 49.24 2.45
C VAL A 226 3.88 48.47 1.25
N GLN A 227 4.48 49.19 0.31
CA GLN A 227 4.99 48.61 -0.94
C GLN A 227 6.37 47.99 -0.76
N SER A 228 7.26 48.70 -0.06
CA SER A 228 8.59 48.20 0.25
C SER A 228 9.15 48.76 1.56
N VAL A 229 10.00 47.96 2.19
CA VAL A 229 10.83 48.34 3.33
C VAL A 229 12.26 47.94 3.00
N THR A 230 13.18 48.90 3.04
CA THR A 230 14.61 48.67 2.85
C THR A 230 15.33 48.97 4.15
N ILE A 231 16.11 48.02 4.65
CA ILE A 231 17.00 48.19 5.80
C ILE A 231 18.41 48.26 5.25
N ASP A 232 19.00 49.46 5.26
CA ASP A 232 20.34 49.74 4.75
C ASP A 232 21.32 49.83 5.91
N ASN A 233 22.29 48.92 5.95
CA ASN A 233 23.30 48.86 6.99
C ASN A 233 24.65 49.41 6.51
N GLN A 234 25.03 50.55 7.09
CA GLN A 234 26.29 51.25 6.84
C GLN A 234 27.26 51.12 8.03
N SER A 235 26.93 50.31 9.05
CA SER A 235 27.75 50.05 10.23
C SER A 235 28.08 48.56 10.42
N ASN A 236 29.18 48.27 11.12
CA ASN A 236 29.52 46.91 11.54
C ASN A 236 28.85 46.50 12.87
N ASP A 237 28.16 47.42 13.55
CA ASP A 237 27.57 47.18 14.89
C ASP A 237 26.23 46.44 14.86
N PHE A 238 25.63 46.29 13.67
CA PHE A 238 24.33 45.67 13.49
C PHE A 238 24.43 44.27 12.87
N PHE A 239 23.66 43.97 11.82
CA PHE A 239 23.71 42.68 11.14
C PHE A 239 24.72 42.65 9.98
N GLN A 240 25.25 41.48 9.64
CA GLN A 240 26.38 41.35 8.71
C GLN A 240 26.10 41.79 7.26
N SER A 241 24.86 41.66 6.77
CA SER A 241 24.51 42.07 5.40
C SER A 241 24.50 43.60 5.26
N LYS A 242 24.91 44.11 4.09
CA LYS A 242 24.88 45.55 3.78
C LYS A 242 23.46 46.09 3.64
N SER A 243 22.54 45.33 3.07
CA SER A 243 21.16 45.78 2.92
C SER A 243 20.19 44.60 2.85
N LYS A 244 18.95 44.81 3.32
CA LYS A 244 17.82 43.91 3.14
C LYS A 244 16.61 44.68 2.63
N ARG A 245 16.07 44.31 1.48
CA ARG A 245 14.87 44.91 0.90
C ARG A 245 13.72 43.91 0.87
N PHE A 246 12.61 44.28 1.48
CA PHE A 246 11.35 43.55 1.49
C PHE A 246 10.38 44.28 0.57
N SER A 247 9.74 43.58 -0.36
CA SER A 247 8.78 44.19 -1.28
C SER A 247 7.69 43.22 -1.72
N ILE A 248 6.49 43.75 -1.96
CA ILE A 248 5.39 42.96 -2.51
C ILE A 248 5.62 42.81 -4.01
N LYS A 249 5.81 41.58 -4.49
CA LYS A 249 5.99 41.28 -5.92
C LYS A 249 4.65 41.07 -6.62
N ASN A 250 3.75 40.35 -5.96
CA ASN A 250 2.43 40.01 -6.46
C ASN A 250 1.45 39.90 -5.30
N ARG A 251 0.20 40.33 -5.53
CA ARG A 251 -0.89 40.24 -4.56
C ARG A 251 -2.17 39.86 -5.29
N THR A 252 -2.78 38.79 -4.82
CA THR A 252 -4.12 38.34 -5.22
C THR A 252 -5.02 38.32 -3.98
N THR A 253 -6.27 37.91 -4.14
CA THR A 253 -7.21 37.72 -3.02
C THR A 253 -6.77 36.62 -2.05
N ASP A 254 -6.10 35.58 -2.56
CA ASP A 254 -5.81 34.34 -1.81
C ASP A 254 -4.31 34.08 -1.60
N ALA A 255 -3.43 34.91 -2.17
CA ALA A 255 -1.99 34.77 -2.06
C ALA A 255 -1.24 36.10 -2.21
N VAL A 256 -0.12 36.22 -1.48
CA VAL A 256 0.81 37.35 -1.55
C VAL A 256 2.24 36.81 -1.64
N ASP A 257 2.96 37.28 -2.66
CA ASP A 257 4.37 36.92 -2.87
C ASP A 257 5.23 38.09 -2.38
N VAL A 258 6.02 37.83 -1.34
CA VAL A 258 6.95 38.80 -0.75
C VAL A 258 8.36 38.44 -1.16
N SER A 259 9.03 39.37 -1.85
CA SER A 259 10.44 39.22 -2.22
C SER A 259 11.32 39.84 -1.14
N VAL A 260 12.32 39.07 -0.69
CA VAL A 260 13.36 39.49 0.24
C VAL A 260 14.70 39.44 -0.48
N VAL A 261 15.28 40.60 -0.76
CA VAL A 261 16.59 40.73 -1.38
C VAL A 261 17.60 41.10 -0.30
N THR A 262 18.58 40.23 -0.06
CA THR A 262 19.72 40.52 0.83
C THR A 262 20.95 40.84 -0.03
N ILE A 263 21.74 41.82 0.39
CA ILE A 263 22.94 42.26 -0.32
C ILE A 263 24.11 42.29 0.67
N GLY A 264 25.24 41.71 0.30
CA GLY A 264 26.52 41.87 1.00
C GLY A 264 26.96 40.69 1.87
N LEU A 265 26.31 39.53 1.79
CA LEU A 265 26.77 38.26 2.34
C LEU A 265 27.52 37.41 1.28
N LYS A 266 27.13 37.48 0.01
CA LYS A 266 27.77 36.81 -1.14
C LYS A 266 27.77 37.70 -2.39
N GLU A 267 28.71 37.47 -3.32
CA GLU A 267 28.63 38.08 -4.67
C GLU A 267 27.42 37.49 -5.41
N ASN A 268 26.54 38.34 -5.94
CA ASN A 268 25.31 37.98 -6.68
C ASN A 268 24.29 37.13 -5.88
N GLU A 269 23.78 37.66 -4.76
CA GLU A 269 22.65 37.04 -4.06
C GLU A 269 21.36 37.10 -4.90
N GLU A 270 20.75 35.94 -5.12
CA GLU A 270 19.41 35.88 -5.72
C GLU A 270 18.34 36.27 -4.69
N PRO A 271 17.26 36.95 -5.12
CA PRO A 271 16.12 37.24 -4.25
C PRO A 271 15.52 35.96 -3.66
N GLU A 272 15.33 35.94 -2.34
CA GLU A 272 14.51 34.92 -1.68
C GLU A 272 13.03 35.29 -1.85
N GLU A 273 12.21 34.34 -2.29
CA GLU A 273 10.76 34.55 -2.46
C GLU A 273 9.96 33.82 -1.39
N ILE A 274 9.33 34.59 -0.51
CA ILE A 274 8.42 34.09 0.51
C ILE A 274 7.00 34.09 -0.06
N ASN A 275 6.46 32.90 -0.29
CA ASN A 275 5.14 32.70 -0.91
C ASN A 275 4.09 32.45 0.18
N LEU A 276 3.30 33.47 0.48
CA LEU A 276 2.34 33.44 1.57
C LEU A 276 0.92 33.24 1.03
N LYS A 277 0.29 32.12 1.37
CA LYS A 277 -1.12 31.87 1.05
C LYS A 277 -2.03 32.38 2.17
N ILE A 278 -3.09 33.08 1.77
CA ILE A 278 -4.08 33.67 2.67
C ILE A 278 -5.40 32.92 2.51
N PHE A 279 -6.01 32.54 3.63
CA PHE A 279 -7.36 32.00 3.67
C PHE A 279 -8.24 32.92 4.52
N ASN A 280 -9.35 33.39 3.96
CA ASN A 280 -10.22 34.36 4.62
C ASN A 280 -11.58 33.74 5.00
N GLU A 281 -12.11 34.12 6.15
CA GLU A 281 -13.50 33.97 6.53
C GLU A 281 -13.99 35.24 7.23
N GLN A 282 -14.97 35.94 6.64
CA GLN A 282 -15.62 37.13 7.20
C GLN A 282 -14.61 38.18 7.74
N GLY A 283 -13.54 38.45 6.99
CA GLY A 283 -12.52 39.43 7.40
C GLY A 283 -11.55 38.93 8.48
N THR A 284 -11.57 37.62 8.77
CA THR A 284 -10.52 36.92 9.52
C THR A 284 -9.66 36.16 8.54
N GLU A 285 -8.37 36.45 8.52
CA GLU A 285 -7.39 35.87 7.63
C GLU A 285 -6.47 34.95 8.42
N ILE A 286 -6.15 33.79 7.85
CA ILE A 286 -4.99 33.02 8.27
C ILE A 286 -3.98 32.99 7.14
N ILE A 287 -2.71 32.93 7.49
CA ILE A 287 -1.62 32.92 6.51
C ILE A 287 -0.74 31.71 6.74
N VAL A 288 -0.24 31.08 5.67
CA VAL A 288 0.73 29.98 5.72
C VAL A 288 1.76 30.17 4.63
N ASN A 289 3.04 29.90 4.94
CA ASN A 289 4.10 29.90 3.95
C ASN A 289 4.10 28.57 3.18
N ILE A 290 3.75 28.61 1.90
CA ILE A 290 3.73 27.44 1.02
C ILE A 290 4.62 27.71 -0.18
N GLN A 291 5.80 27.09 -0.20
CA GLN A 291 6.76 27.20 -1.29
C GLN A 291 6.90 25.86 -2.01
N GLN A 292 6.81 25.88 -3.35
CA GLN A 292 6.99 24.68 -4.19
C GLN A 292 6.13 23.47 -3.74
N GLY A 293 4.91 23.74 -3.27
CA GLY A 293 3.99 22.70 -2.79
C GLY A 293 4.36 22.10 -1.43
N LYS A 294 5.17 22.78 -0.60
CA LYS A 294 5.50 22.36 0.76
C LYS A 294 5.19 23.47 1.77
N ILE A 295 4.71 23.09 2.95
CA ILE A 295 4.58 24.02 4.07
C ILE A 295 5.94 24.24 4.70
N LEU A 296 6.30 25.50 4.93
CA LEU A 296 7.51 25.86 5.66
C LEU A 296 7.22 26.21 7.12
N PRO A 297 8.18 25.99 8.04
CA PRO A 297 8.03 26.39 9.42
C PRO A 297 7.92 27.91 9.53
N TYR A 298 7.18 28.37 10.53
CA TYR A 298 7.27 29.76 10.94
C TYR A 298 8.61 30.06 11.63
N PRO A 299 9.11 31.31 11.56
CA PRO A 299 10.15 31.77 12.46
C PRO A 299 9.74 31.55 13.92
N LYS A 300 10.68 31.16 14.78
CA LYS A 300 10.41 30.91 16.22
C LYS A 300 9.85 32.14 16.94
N SER A 301 10.21 33.33 16.45
CA SER A 301 9.83 34.64 16.97
C SER A 301 8.47 35.12 16.47
N ILE A 302 7.79 34.40 15.56
CA ILE A 302 6.55 34.88 14.95
C ILE A 302 5.47 35.07 16.02
N THR A 303 4.82 36.23 16.02
CA THR A 303 3.59 36.38 16.78
C THR A 303 2.45 35.66 16.06
N LYS A 304 1.50 35.06 16.80
CA LYS A 304 0.39 34.33 16.16
C LYS A 304 -0.80 35.21 15.83
N LEU A 305 -0.96 36.36 16.49
CA LEU A 305 -2.08 37.27 16.26
C LEU A 305 -1.61 38.61 15.68
N PHE A 306 -2.35 39.07 14.68
CA PHE A 306 -2.16 40.35 14.01
C PHE A 306 -3.47 41.13 13.98
N CYS A 307 -3.38 42.43 14.18
CA CYS A 307 -4.43 43.38 13.87
C CYS A 307 -3.84 44.39 12.87
N SER A 308 -3.61 43.91 11.65
CA SER A 308 -2.73 44.49 10.62
C SER A 308 -1.24 44.51 11.00
N LEU A 309 -0.91 44.89 12.24
CA LEU A 309 0.43 44.84 12.84
C LEU A 309 0.53 43.68 13.83
N PRO A 310 1.75 43.18 14.11
CA PRO A 310 1.97 42.08 15.03
C PRO A 310 1.58 42.43 16.47
N MET A 311 0.81 41.55 17.13
CA MET A 311 0.49 41.66 18.55
C MET A 311 1.57 40.97 19.39
N ILE A 312 2.65 41.69 19.72
CA ILE A 312 3.86 41.12 20.35
C ILE A 312 3.55 40.61 21.77
N GLY A 313 3.81 39.33 22.04
CA GLY A 313 3.36 38.62 23.25
C GLY A 313 2.41 37.44 22.97
N THR A 314 2.03 37.22 21.70
CA THR A 314 1.15 36.11 21.28
C THR A 314 1.87 34.97 20.56
N GLU A 315 3.19 34.88 20.67
CA GLU A 315 4.03 33.83 20.08
C GLU A 315 3.56 32.42 20.49
N ASP A 316 3.18 32.25 21.76
CA ASP A 316 2.68 30.98 22.33
C ASP A 316 1.15 30.83 22.26
N PHE A 317 0.45 31.67 21.48
CA PHE A 317 -0.99 31.53 21.33
C PHE A 317 -1.33 30.16 20.70
N SER A 318 -2.29 29.45 21.31
CA SER A 318 -2.61 28.05 21.02
C SER A 318 -3.40 27.90 19.69
N PHE A 319 -2.75 28.19 18.56
CA PHE A 319 -3.30 28.02 17.21
C PHE A 319 -2.18 27.65 16.21
N PRO A 320 -2.41 26.74 15.25
CA PRO A 320 -1.35 26.21 14.40
C PRO A 320 -0.73 27.25 13.46
N VAL A 321 -1.52 28.22 13.02
CA VAL A 321 -1.15 29.21 12.01
C VAL A 321 -1.30 30.64 12.53
N VAL A 322 -0.74 31.60 11.80
CA VAL A 322 -0.89 33.02 12.11
C VAL A 322 -2.28 33.51 11.70
N ILE A 323 -2.90 34.34 12.54
CA ILE A 323 -4.25 34.90 12.36
C ILE A 323 -4.16 36.42 12.28
N ASN A 324 -4.83 37.02 11.31
CA ASN A 324 -5.04 38.45 11.21
C ASN A 324 -6.53 38.80 11.17
N SER A 325 -6.93 39.86 11.88
CA SER A 325 -8.19 40.53 11.62
C SER A 325 -8.12 41.99 12.02
N LYS A 326 -8.57 42.89 11.12
CA LYS A 326 -8.76 44.30 11.45
C LYS A 326 -9.83 44.54 12.53
N SER A 327 -10.67 43.53 12.81
CA SER A 327 -11.76 43.64 13.78
C SER A 327 -11.37 43.15 15.18
N PHE A 328 -10.13 42.69 15.40
CA PHE A 328 -9.69 42.32 16.74
C PHE A 328 -9.82 43.49 17.71
N ILE A 329 -10.23 43.20 18.94
CA ILE A 329 -10.20 44.15 20.05
C ILE A 329 -8.99 43.78 20.91
N PRO A 330 -7.81 44.38 20.67
CA PRO A 330 -6.61 44.08 21.43
C PRO A 330 -6.71 44.60 22.86
N LYS A 331 -5.92 44.02 23.77
CA LYS A 331 -5.64 44.62 25.09
C LYS A 331 -4.96 45.98 24.93
N ASN A 332 -4.95 46.78 25.99
CA ASN A 332 -4.34 48.12 26.00
C ASN A 332 -2.89 48.14 25.51
N GLU A 333 -2.11 47.11 25.84
CA GLU A 333 -0.71 46.99 25.45
C GLU A 333 -0.52 46.30 24.10
N ARG A 334 -1.60 45.92 23.39
CA ARG A 334 -1.56 45.19 22.11
C ARG A 334 -0.74 43.90 22.14
N ASP A 335 -0.63 43.30 23.31
CA ASP A 335 0.09 42.06 23.60
C ASP A 335 -0.78 40.80 23.50
N GLY A 336 -2.06 40.96 23.13
CA GLY A 336 -3.01 39.86 23.03
C GLY A 336 -4.45 40.32 23.00
N ILE A 337 -5.35 39.36 23.03
CA ILE A 337 -6.80 39.55 23.06
C ILE A 337 -7.40 38.98 24.35
N ASN A 338 -8.60 39.42 24.71
CA ASN A 338 -9.38 38.76 25.76
C ASN A 338 -10.29 37.70 25.10
N LEU A 339 -10.45 36.56 25.76
CA LEU A 339 -11.30 35.46 25.31
C LEU A 339 -12.29 35.04 26.40
N SER A 340 -12.57 35.92 27.36
CA SER A 340 -13.61 35.71 28.36
C SER A 340 -14.98 35.52 27.73
N ASN A 341 -15.88 34.92 28.49
CA ASN A 341 -17.29 34.76 28.15
C ASN A 341 -18.02 36.06 27.78
N ASN A 342 -17.52 37.22 28.21
CA ASN A 342 -18.06 38.52 27.84
C ASN A 342 -17.46 39.09 26.53
N ASP A 343 -16.34 38.55 26.06
CA ASP A 343 -15.69 38.99 24.82
C ASP A 343 -16.18 38.19 23.60
N VAL A 344 -17.45 38.44 23.26
CA VAL A 344 -18.10 37.81 22.09
C VAL A 344 -17.39 38.17 20.76
N PRO A 345 -16.94 39.42 20.52
CA PRO A 345 -16.27 39.78 19.27
C PRO A 345 -15.00 38.96 18.99
N ASN A 346 -14.05 38.92 19.93
CA ASN A 346 -12.79 38.20 19.72
C ASN A 346 -13.02 36.68 19.62
N ARG A 347 -13.97 36.13 20.40
CA ARG A 347 -14.36 34.72 20.28
C ARG A 347 -14.90 34.37 18.90
N ASN A 348 -15.68 35.26 18.28
CA ASN A 348 -16.20 35.05 16.93
C ASN A 348 -15.09 35.12 15.88
N ILE A 349 -14.11 36.02 16.03
CA ILE A 349 -12.95 36.10 15.14
C ILE A 349 -12.15 34.79 15.19
N ILE A 350 -11.84 34.25 16.38
CA ILE A 350 -11.11 32.98 16.48
C ILE A 350 -11.93 31.80 15.93
N LYS A 351 -13.26 31.81 16.07
CA LYS A 351 -14.12 30.82 15.39
C LYS A 351 -14.06 30.93 13.86
N ASN A 352 -14.06 32.15 13.33
CA ASN A 352 -13.88 32.38 11.89
C ASN A 352 -12.50 31.92 11.43
N ALA A 353 -11.45 32.06 12.26
CA ALA A 353 -10.14 31.51 11.98
C ALA A 353 -10.15 29.97 11.86
N VAL A 354 -10.97 29.25 12.64
CA VAL A 354 -11.17 27.79 12.49
C VAL A 354 -11.83 27.45 11.16
N VAL A 355 -12.81 28.24 10.72
CA VAL A 355 -13.44 28.05 9.40
C VAL A 355 -12.45 28.33 8.28
N ALA A 356 -11.64 29.39 8.38
CA ALA A 356 -10.55 29.66 7.44
C ALA A 356 -9.52 28.51 7.45
N PHE A 357 -9.21 27.95 8.61
CA PHE A 357 -8.35 26.77 8.75
C PHE A 357 -8.93 25.54 8.05
N SER A 358 -10.25 25.34 8.09
CA SER A 358 -10.91 24.28 7.30
C SER A 358 -10.68 24.45 5.80
N LYS A 359 -10.65 25.69 5.29
CA LYS A 359 -10.34 25.98 3.87
C LYS A 359 -8.89 25.64 3.55
N LEU A 360 -7.95 25.99 4.44
CA LEU A 360 -6.55 25.58 4.34
C LEU A 360 -6.42 24.05 4.30
N ILE A 361 -7.07 23.33 5.23
CA ILE A 361 -7.02 21.87 5.29
C ILE A 361 -7.56 21.22 4.01
N THR A 362 -8.64 21.77 3.46
CA THR A 362 -9.19 21.34 2.17
C THR A 362 -8.19 21.56 1.04
N HIS A 363 -7.56 22.73 1.00
CA HIS A 363 -6.56 23.09 0.00
C HIS A 363 -5.33 22.16 0.05
N VAL A 364 -4.73 21.97 1.23
CA VAL A 364 -3.52 21.12 1.37
C VAL A 364 -3.82 19.65 1.07
N SER A 365 -5.06 19.20 1.31
CA SER A 365 -5.48 17.83 0.96
C SER A 365 -5.68 17.68 -0.55
N ASN A 366 -6.32 18.65 -1.21
CA ASN A 366 -6.62 18.59 -2.66
C ASN A 366 -5.38 18.78 -3.53
N GLU A 367 -4.53 19.77 -3.19
CA GLU A 367 -3.31 20.09 -3.94
C GLU A 367 -2.12 19.20 -3.54
N SER A 368 -2.32 18.25 -2.62
CA SER A 368 -1.26 17.35 -2.12
C SER A 368 -0.01 18.09 -1.62
N VAL A 369 -0.22 19.17 -0.85
CA VAL A 369 0.87 19.99 -0.28
C VAL A 369 1.64 19.16 0.76
N LYS A 370 2.97 19.08 0.67
CA LYS A 370 3.80 18.28 1.57
C LYS A 370 4.12 19.01 2.88
N ASP A 371 4.76 18.29 3.79
CA ASP A 371 5.26 18.80 5.08
C ASP A 371 4.15 19.36 6.00
N CYS A 372 2.96 18.75 5.92
CA CYS A 372 1.79 19.14 6.70
C CYS A 372 1.92 18.93 8.22
N PHE A 373 3.00 18.29 8.70
CA PHE A 373 3.28 18.15 10.13
C PHE A 373 3.42 19.51 10.84
N TYR A 374 3.79 20.59 10.13
CA TYR A 374 3.81 21.95 10.68
C TYR A 374 2.42 22.48 11.10
N LEU A 375 1.34 21.85 10.64
CA LEU A 375 -0.04 22.20 11.03
C LEU A 375 -0.52 21.49 12.31
N LEU A 376 0.27 20.57 12.86
CA LEU A 376 -0.09 19.83 14.08
C LEU A 376 0.22 20.59 15.38
N ASN A 377 1.10 21.58 15.32
CA ASN A 377 1.58 22.26 16.51
C ASN A 377 0.50 23.17 17.11
N CYS A 378 -0.03 22.78 18.28
CA CYS A 378 -0.93 23.60 19.10
C CYS A 378 -0.31 23.73 20.50
N PRO A 379 0.31 24.88 20.83
CA PRO A 379 0.86 25.13 22.17
C PRO A 379 -0.17 24.93 23.28
N THR A 380 0.30 24.78 24.52
CA THR A 380 -0.56 24.63 25.70
C THR A 380 -1.51 25.84 25.85
N ILE A 381 -2.75 25.60 26.27
CA ILE A 381 -3.73 26.68 26.45
C ILE A 381 -3.38 27.50 27.71
N HIS A 382 -2.95 28.75 27.51
CA HIS A 382 -2.65 29.70 28.57
C HIS A 382 -3.86 30.62 28.90
N LEU A 383 -5.02 30.03 29.21
CA LEU A 383 -6.20 30.79 29.68
C LEU A 383 -6.33 30.72 31.20
N LYS A 384 -6.76 31.82 31.83
CA LYS A 384 -6.73 31.96 33.30
C LYS A 384 -7.81 31.15 34.03
N ASN A 385 -9.02 31.05 33.46
CA ASN A 385 -10.16 30.40 34.11
C ASN A 385 -10.53 29.07 33.39
N GLU A 386 -11.19 28.17 34.11
CA GLU A 386 -11.55 26.86 33.55
C GLU A 386 -12.69 26.92 32.52
N THR A 387 -13.61 27.89 32.65
CA THR A 387 -14.72 28.06 31.71
C THR A 387 -14.23 28.48 30.32
N ASP A 388 -13.27 29.39 30.23
CA ASP A 388 -12.71 29.82 28.94
C ASP A 388 -11.79 28.74 28.36
N LYS A 389 -11.03 28.01 29.20
CA LYS A 389 -10.29 26.81 28.76
C LYS A 389 -11.22 25.78 28.12
N THR A 390 -12.34 25.50 28.78
CA THR A 390 -13.34 24.55 28.27
C THR A 390 -13.94 25.04 26.96
N TRP A 391 -14.32 26.32 26.89
CA TRP A 391 -14.83 26.92 25.66
C TRP A 391 -13.81 26.83 24.52
N TYR A 392 -12.55 27.17 24.77
CA TYR A 392 -11.49 27.16 23.77
C TYR A 392 -11.21 25.73 23.27
N LYS A 393 -11.11 24.78 24.20
CA LYS A 393 -10.95 23.37 23.87
C LYS A 393 -12.07 22.88 22.94
N THR A 394 -13.33 23.08 23.31
CA THR A 394 -14.48 22.56 22.56
C THR A 394 -14.71 23.26 21.23
N ASN A 395 -14.53 24.58 21.16
CA ASN A 395 -14.87 25.37 19.98
C ASN A 395 -13.71 25.52 19.00
N ILE A 396 -12.47 25.43 19.49
CA ILE A 396 -11.27 25.70 18.70
C ILE A 396 -10.44 24.42 18.54
N LEU A 397 -9.88 23.88 19.62
CA LEU A 397 -8.94 22.75 19.52
C LEU A 397 -9.60 21.46 19.04
N ASP A 398 -10.75 21.07 19.59
CA ASP A 398 -11.45 19.85 19.19
C ASP A 398 -11.91 19.94 17.72
N LYS A 399 -12.23 21.15 17.24
CA LYS A 399 -12.57 21.41 15.84
C LYS A 399 -11.35 21.30 14.93
N ILE A 400 -10.23 21.92 15.30
CA ILE A 400 -8.96 21.80 14.57
C ILE A 400 -8.50 20.35 14.51
N LYS A 401 -8.56 19.64 15.64
CA LYS A 401 -8.24 18.21 15.74
C LYS A 401 -9.09 17.37 14.78
N ASP A 402 -10.41 17.58 14.77
CA ASP A 402 -11.32 16.84 13.89
C ASP A 402 -11.04 17.14 12.40
N LEU A 403 -10.76 18.40 12.05
CA LEU A 403 -10.33 18.77 10.70
C LEU A 403 -9.04 18.04 10.30
N LEU A 404 -8.02 18.05 11.16
CA LEU A 404 -6.73 17.39 10.90
C LEU A 404 -6.88 15.87 10.77
N LEU A 405 -7.62 15.23 11.67
CA LEU A 405 -7.83 13.77 11.66
C LEU A 405 -8.51 13.29 10.37
N ASN A 406 -9.43 14.08 9.82
CA ASN A 406 -10.13 13.75 8.59
C ASN A 406 -9.44 14.30 7.32
N ALA A 407 -8.25 14.90 7.46
CA ALA A 407 -7.49 15.43 6.35
C ALA A 407 -6.55 14.37 5.76
N LYS A 408 -6.49 14.29 4.43
CA LYS A 408 -5.55 13.44 3.69
C LYS A 408 -4.25 14.21 3.55
N ILE A 409 -3.39 14.18 4.57
CA ILE A 409 -2.22 15.07 4.72
C ILE A 409 -0.90 14.36 5.03
N VAL A 410 -0.93 13.04 5.26
CA VAL A 410 0.28 12.26 5.53
C VAL A 410 0.70 11.56 4.25
N ASP A 411 1.88 11.88 3.74
CA ASP A 411 2.46 11.16 2.61
C ASP A 411 3.09 9.85 3.15
N SER A 412 2.59 8.70 2.67
CA SER A 412 3.15 7.36 2.93
C SER A 412 3.97 6.89 1.73
N TYR A 413 4.47 5.66 1.75
CA TYR A 413 5.35 5.13 0.70
C TYR A 413 4.79 5.23 -0.73
N SER A 414 3.52 4.87 -0.96
CA SER A 414 2.93 4.91 -2.32
C SER A 414 1.70 5.80 -2.45
N GLU A 415 1.14 6.30 -1.35
CA GLU A 415 -0.07 7.10 -1.38
C GLU A 415 -0.07 8.13 -0.26
N ARG A 416 -0.97 9.10 -0.35
CA ARG A 416 -1.27 10.01 0.74
C ARG A 416 -2.41 9.42 1.56
N ILE A 417 -2.36 9.47 2.88
CA ILE A 417 -3.35 8.88 3.77
C ILE A 417 -3.96 9.90 4.73
N LEU A 418 -5.11 9.52 5.29
CA LEU A 418 -5.80 10.30 6.32
C LEU A 418 -5.01 10.26 7.61
N LEU A 419 -4.90 11.40 8.31
CA LEU A 419 -4.19 11.43 9.59
C LEU A 419 -4.79 10.43 10.60
N LYS A 420 -6.13 10.28 10.66
CA LYS A 420 -6.78 9.31 11.58
C LYS A 420 -6.42 7.85 11.30
N ASP A 421 -6.06 7.52 10.06
CA ASP A 421 -5.69 6.16 9.65
C ASP A 421 -4.17 5.94 9.70
N THR A 422 -3.42 6.96 10.10
CA THR A 422 -1.96 6.92 10.22
C THR A 422 -1.56 6.36 11.57
N LEU A 423 -0.68 5.36 11.53
CA LEU A 423 0.01 4.76 12.65
C LEU A 423 1.36 5.45 12.84
N PHE A 424 1.61 5.96 14.03
CA PHE A 424 2.93 6.44 14.43
C PHE A 424 3.53 5.42 15.39
N PRO A 425 4.55 4.67 14.93
CA PRO A 425 5.40 3.87 15.81
C PRO A 425 5.83 4.70 17.02
N TYR A 426 5.52 4.19 18.21
CA TYR A 426 5.69 4.91 19.46
C TYR A 426 6.44 4.05 20.47
N ILE A 427 7.54 4.62 20.98
CA ILE A 427 8.32 4.06 22.07
C ILE A 427 8.37 5.10 23.19
N PRO A 428 7.93 4.77 24.41
CA PRO A 428 8.10 5.66 25.56
C PRO A 428 9.57 6.07 25.70
N ALA A 429 9.82 7.37 25.84
CA ALA A 429 11.17 7.90 26.02
C ALA A 429 11.67 7.77 27.47
N ASP A 430 10.75 7.43 28.38
CA ASP A 430 10.95 7.40 29.81
C ASP A 430 12.13 6.45 30.12
N GLU A 431 13.14 6.97 30.83
CA GLU A 431 14.31 6.23 31.32
C GLU A 431 15.38 5.82 30.28
N MET A 432 15.21 6.13 28.99
CA MET A 432 16.19 5.82 27.93
C MET A 432 17.09 7.01 27.56
N GLN A 433 18.36 6.73 27.22
CA GLN A 433 19.23 7.72 26.56
C GLN A 433 18.67 8.08 25.18
N LYS A 434 18.84 9.34 24.75
CA LYS A 434 18.24 9.89 23.53
C LYS A 434 18.64 9.11 22.28
N GLU A 435 19.91 8.75 22.15
CA GLU A 435 20.45 7.98 21.03
C GLU A 435 19.86 6.57 20.98
N THR A 436 19.75 5.92 22.13
CA THR A 436 19.15 4.58 22.26
C THR A 436 17.66 4.61 21.92
N HIS A 437 16.92 5.61 22.41
CA HIS A 437 15.51 5.81 22.08
C HIS A 437 15.32 5.99 20.57
N LEU A 438 16.13 6.82 19.93
CA LEU A 438 16.07 7.03 18.48
C LEU A 438 16.36 5.74 17.69
N GLN A 439 17.35 4.94 18.11
CA GLN A 439 17.67 3.66 17.48
C GLN A 439 16.51 2.67 17.56
N PHE A 440 15.91 2.51 18.74
CA PHE A 440 14.73 1.68 18.90
C PHE A 440 13.55 2.20 18.08
N LEU A 441 13.32 3.51 18.09
CA LEU A 441 12.20 4.14 17.38
C LEU A 441 12.30 3.90 15.86
N LEU A 442 13.49 4.09 15.27
CA LEU A 442 13.72 3.86 13.85
C LEU A 442 13.64 2.36 13.49
N SER A 443 14.16 1.49 14.35
CA SER A 443 14.07 0.03 14.15
C SER A 443 12.61 -0.43 14.18
N PHE A 444 11.85 0.04 15.17
CA PHE A 444 10.43 -0.26 15.29
C PHE A 444 9.61 0.32 14.15
N TYR A 445 9.94 1.54 13.69
CA TYR A 445 9.35 2.12 12.49
C TYR A 445 9.49 1.19 11.28
N LYS A 446 10.68 0.61 11.04
CA LYS A 446 10.90 -0.35 9.95
C LYS A 446 10.07 -1.62 10.11
N SER A 447 9.95 -2.16 11.33
CA SER A 447 9.09 -3.31 11.58
C SER A 447 7.62 -3.01 11.23
N VAL A 448 7.12 -1.86 11.67
CA VAL A 448 5.73 -1.43 11.42
C VAL A 448 5.48 -1.16 9.94
N THR A 449 6.40 -0.48 9.23
CA THR A 449 6.23 -0.18 7.81
C THR A 449 6.27 -1.43 6.94
N GLY A 450 7.09 -2.41 7.30
CA GLY A 450 7.13 -3.72 6.63
C GLY A 450 5.82 -4.51 6.80
N PHE A 451 5.19 -4.44 7.97
CA PHE A 451 3.94 -5.17 8.27
C PHE A 451 2.67 -4.46 7.81
N LYS A 452 2.66 -3.12 7.88
CA LYS A 452 1.53 -2.24 7.53
C LYS A 452 2.00 -1.20 6.51
N PRO A 453 2.30 -1.62 5.26
CA PRO A 453 2.68 -0.68 4.22
C PRO A 453 1.57 0.35 4.04
N ASN A 454 1.96 1.60 3.77
CA ASN A 454 1.05 2.73 3.59
C ASN A 454 0.16 3.07 4.80
N LYS A 455 0.59 2.71 6.02
CA LYS A 455 -0.08 3.16 7.26
C LYS A 455 0.78 4.10 8.09
N THR A 456 2.02 4.34 7.71
CA THR A 456 2.94 5.26 8.41
C THR A 456 3.33 6.41 7.48
N PRO A 457 3.86 7.53 8.02
CA PRO A 457 4.55 8.51 7.19
C PRO A 457 5.72 7.89 6.43
N GLU A 458 6.13 8.52 5.33
CA GLU A 458 7.37 8.20 4.63
C GLU A 458 8.60 8.36 5.54
N GLU A 459 9.65 7.57 5.27
CA GLU A 459 10.82 7.46 6.16
C GLU A 459 11.53 8.80 6.35
N ILE A 460 11.68 9.59 5.28
CA ILE A 460 12.37 10.89 5.32
C ILE A 460 11.69 11.91 6.24
N ASN A 461 10.37 11.77 6.45
CA ASN A 461 9.57 12.70 7.23
C ASN A 461 9.01 12.10 8.53
N PHE A 462 9.25 10.81 8.81
CA PHE A 462 8.73 10.14 9.99
C PHE A 462 9.08 10.87 11.30
N LEU A 463 10.35 11.26 11.49
CA LEU A 463 10.78 11.97 12.70
C LEU A 463 10.15 13.37 12.81
N ASN A 464 9.93 14.05 11.68
CA ASN A 464 9.28 15.37 11.68
C ASN A 464 7.83 15.24 12.17
N TRP A 465 7.09 14.25 11.68
CA TRP A 465 5.77 13.96 12.19
C TRP A 465 5.77 13.53 13.66
N TYR A 466 6.68 12.63 14.04
CA TYR A 466 6.79 12.13 15.42
C TYR A 466 7.04 13.27 16.42
N ASN A 467 7.87 14.24 16.06
CA ASN A 467 8.17 15.40 16.90
C ASN A 467 7.04 16.44 16.92
N ALA A 468 6.24 16.53 15.85
CA ALA A 468 5.16 17.50 15.73
C ALA A 468 3.85 17.03 16.36
N ILE A 469 3.60 15.71 16.42
CA ILE A 469 2.34 15.16 16.90
C ILE A 469 2.27 15.17 18.43
N ASP A 470 1.25 15.84 18.97
CA ASP A 470 0.93 15.73 20.39
C ASP A 470 0.15 14.43 20.66
N PHE A 471 0.89 13.44 21.12
CA PHE A 471 0.39 12.13 21.48
C PHE A 471 -0.62 12.10 22.65
N SER A 472 -0.76 13.18 23.42
CA SER A 472 -1.83 13.34 24.42
C SER A 472 -3.17 13.73 23.76
N ILE A 473 -3.11 14.42 22.62
CA ILE A 473 -4.26 14.83 21.81
C ILE A 473 -4.62 13.73 20.82
N PHE A 474 -3.64 13.13 20.14
CA PHE A 474 -3.80 12.13 19.07
C PHE A 474 -3.53 10.70 19.57
N THR A 475 -4.17 10.30 20.68
CA THR A 475 -3.88 9.02 21.35
C THR A 475 -4.11 7.78 20.47
N LYS A 476 -5.13 7.79 19.60
CA LYS A 476 -5.45 6.67 18.70
C LYS A 476 -4.41 6.45 17.61
N ASN A 477 -3.57 7.44 17.34
CA ASN A 477 -2.52 7.37 16.33
C ASN A 477 -1.24 6.71 16.87
N LYS A 478 -1.14 6.48 18.19
CA LYS A 478 -0.04 5.72 18.79
C LYS A 478 -0.11 4.26 18.36
N PHE A 479 0.99 3.75 17.82
CA PHE A 479 1.16 2.33 17.55
C PHE A 479 2.36 1.82 18.34
N THR A 480 2.13 0.97 19.33
CA THR A 480 3.15 0.48 20.27
C THR A 480 3.65 -0.92 19.87
N VAL A 481 4.78 -1.33 20.44
CA VAL A 481 5.33 -2.68 20.25
C VAL A 481 4.30 -3.76 20.60
N ASP A 482 3.58 -3.57 21.70
CA ASP A 482 2.50 -4.46 22.16
C ASP A 482 1.43 -4.70 21.07
N PHE A 483 0.98 -3.63 20.38
CA PHE A 483 0.00 -3.75 19.30
C PHE A 483 0.54 -4.53 18.09
N LEU A 484 1.78 -4.29 17.68
CA LEU A 484 2.38 -5.02 16.55
C LEU A 484 2.49 -6.51 16.87
N LEU A 485 3.00 -6.85 18.05
CA LEU A 485 3.21 -8.23 18.46
C LEU A 485 1.89 -8.99 18.64
N ASP A 486 0.85 -8.35 19.19
CA ASP A 486 -0.50 -8.91 19.29
C ASP A 486 -1.10 -9.21 17.90
N GLU A 487 -0.97 -8.28 16.94
CA GLU A 487 -1.45 -8.49 15.58
C GLU A 487 -0.72 -9.62 14.84
N VAL A 488 0.60 -9.73 15.02
CA VAL A 488 1.40 -10.82 14.43
C VAL A 488 1.04 -12.15 15.07
N SER A 489 0.93 -12.18 16.40
CA SER A 489 0.60 -13.39 17.16
C SER A 489 -0.76 -13.98 16.76
N LYS A 490 -1.75 -13.12 16.47
CA LYS A 490 -3.08 -13.52 15.98
C LYS A 490 -3.08 -14.17 14.60
N LEU A 491 -2.01 -14.05 13.81
CA LEU A 491 -1.89 -14.76 12.53
C LEU A 491 -1.64 -16.26 12.74
N GLY A 492 -1.03 -16.63 13.86
CA GLY A 492 -0.85 -18.02 14.30
C GLY A 492 0.23 -18.82 13.58
N ASP A 493 0.62 -18.47 12.35
CA ASP A 493 1.67 -19.17 11.61
C ASP A 493 2.39 -18.33 10.54
N LEU A 494 3.56 -18.85 10.13
CA LEU A 494 4.44 -18.22 9.15
C LEU A 494 3.82 -18.17 7.74
N PRO A 495 3.13 -19.20 7.20
CA PRO A 495 2.40 -19.10 5.93
C PRO A 495 1.38 -17.97 5.90
N THR A 496 0.62 -17.78 6.97
CA THR A 496 -0.34 -16.67 7.07
C THR A 496 0.38 -15.32 7.08
N LEU A 497 1.53 -15.21 7.76
CA LEU A 497 2.38 -14.01 7.71
C LEU A 497 2.92 -13.74 6.30
N SER A 498 3.37 -14.77 5.58
CA SER A 498 3.87 -14.69 4.20
C SER A 498 2.83 -14.19 3.19
N THR A 499 1.54 -14.28 3.50
CA THR A 499 0.49 -13.68 2.66
C THR A 499 0.46 -12.14 2.75
N LYS A 500 1.05 -11.56 3.80
CA LYS A 500 1.08 -10.11 4.07
C LYS A 500 2.39 -9.44 3.67
N LEU A 501 3.51 -10.16 3.69
CA LEU A 501 4.82 -9.63 3.31
C LEU A 501 5.67 -10.66 2.56
N SER A 502 6.51 -10.18 1.64
CA SER A 502 7.29 -11.01 0.71
C SER A 502 8.49 -11.72 1.32
N ASP A 503 9.11 -11.16 2.36
CA ASP A 503 10.27 -11.74 3.07
C ASP A 503 9.94 -11.90 4.56
N SER A 504 8.94 -12.74 4.83
CA SER A 504 8.34 -12.95 6.16
C SER A 504 9.32 -13.51 7.17
N THR A 505 10.14 -14.47 6.78
CA THR A 505 11.15 -15.10 7.63
C THR A 505 12.18 -14.08 8.12
N LYS A 506 12.77 -13.30 7.21
CA LYS A 506 13.76 -12.28 7.58
C LYS A 506 13.14 -11.19 8.44
N TRP A 507 11.98 -10.68 8.06
CA TRP A 507 11.29 -9.63 8.81
C TRP A 507 10.92 -10.10 10.22
N LEU A 508 10.43 -11.33 10.38
CA LEU A 508 10.08 -11.89 11.68
C LEU A 508 11.32 -12.09 12.55
N ASN A 509 12.44 -12.53 11.97
CA ASN A 509 13.73 -12.59 12.67
C ASN A 509 14.15 -11.21 13.19
N GLU A 510 14.11 -10.17 12.34
CA GLU A 510 14.43 -8.79 12.74
C GLU A 510 13.49 -8.27 13.85
N LEU A 511 12.20 -8.64 13.81
CA LEU A 511 11.23 -8.29 14.86
C LEU A 511 11.52 -9.02 16.18
N ILE A 512 11.85 -10.32 16.13
CA ILE A 512 12.24 -11.09 17.32
C ILE A 512 13.52 -10.51 17.94
N GLU A 513 14.52 -10.16 17.12
CA GLU A 513 15.74 -9.49 17.57
C GLU A 513 15.47 -8.15 18.24
N PHE A 514 14.63 -7.32 17.63
CA PHE A 514 14.22 -6.05 18.20
C PHE A 514 13.54 -6.29 19.55
N THR A 515 12.63 -7.26 19.63
CA THR A 515 11.89 -7.58 20.86
C THR A 515 12.81 -8.06 21.98
N LEU A 516 13.77 -8.95 21.68
CA LEU A 516 14.78 -9.40 22.64
C LEU A 516 15.61 -8.25 23.23
N LYS A 517 15.92 -7.22 22.43
CA LYS A 517 16.71 -6.06 22.85
C LYS A 517 15.87 -5.02 23.61
N TYR A 518 14.60 -4.88 23.24
CA TYR A 518 13.69 -3.89 23.82
C TYR A 518 13.08 -4.37 25.15
N ASP A 519 12.38 -5.51 25.12
CA ASP A 519 11.82 -6.19 26.30
C ASP A 519 11.46 -7.64 25.92
N ASP A 520 12.24 -8.60 26.42
CA ASP A 520 12.11 -10.00 26.04
C ASP A 520 10.90 -10.70 26.67
N ASN A 521 10.27 -10.11 27.70
CA ASN A 521 9.04 -10.62 28.30
C ASN A 521 7.88 -10.62 27.30
N PHE A 522 7.95 -9.77 26.27
CA PHE A 522 6.96 -9.79 25.20
C PHE A 522 6.92 -11.12 24.44
N LEU A 523 8.03 -11.85 24.34
CA LEU A 523 8.08 -13.16 23.69
C LEU A 523 7.44 -14.26 24.54
N ASP A 524 7.32 -14.07 25.86
CA ASP A 524 6.54 -14.94 26.74
C ASP A 524 5.03 -14.62 26.69
N LYS A 525 4.70 -13.37 26.36
CA LYS A 525 3.33 -12.86 26.24
C LYS A 525 2.69 -13.16 24.88
N TYR A 526 3.44 -13.01 23.79
CA TYR A 526 2.94 -13.12 22.42
C TYR A 526 3.55 -14.32 21.71
N SER A 527 2.71 -15.12 21.06
CA SER A 527 3.16 -16.28 20.29
C SER A 527 3.61 -15.83 18.91
N ILE A 528 4.91 -15.63 18.72
CA ILE A 528 5.49 -15.20 17.42
C ILE A 528 6.72 -16.02 17.02
N ILE A 529 7.09 -17.02 17.82
CA ILE A 529 8.27 -17.84 17.56
C ILE A 529 7.83 -19.08 16.76
N PRO A 530 8.24 -19.23 15.49
CA PRO A 530 7.80 -20.36 14.68
C PRO A 530 8.52 -21.65 15.07
N ASN A 531 7.76 -22.75 15.17
CA ASN A 531 8.32 -24.09 15.21
C ASN A 531 8.59 -24.64 13.79
N GLN A 532 9.13 -25.84 13.67
CA GLN A 532 9.41 -26.47 12.37
C GLN A 532 8.17 -26.86 11.55
N LEU A 533 6.96 -26.66 12.10
CA LEU A 533 5.68 -26.75 11.39
C LEU A 533 5.08 -25.37 11.08
N ASP A 534 5.91 -24.32 11.16
CA ASP A 534 5.57 -22.92 10.94
C ASP A 534 4.58 -22.31 11.95
N LYS A 535 4.19 -23.03 13.00
CA LYS A 535 3.23 -22.55 14.00
C LYS A 535 3.92 -21.64 15.00
N PHE A 536 3.30 -20.51 15.31
CA PHE A 536 3.81 -19.58 16.28
C PHE A 536 3.54 -20.03 17.71
N LEU A 537 4.59 -20.05 18.52
CA LEU A 537 4.59 -20.42 19.93
C LEU A 537 5.07 -19.26 20.79
N HIS A 538 4.73 -19.29 22.08
CA HIS A 538 5.35 -18.45 23.09
C HIS A 538 6.74 -18.98 23.42
N ARG A 539 7.64 -18.09 23.87
CA ARG A 539 8.98 -18.48 24.32
C ARG A 539 8.97 -19.41 25.55
N LYS A 540 7.94 -19.29 26.38
CA LYS A 540 7.69 -20.15 27.56
C LYS A 540 7.15 -21.53 27.21
N ASP A 541 6.64 -21.75 25.99
CA ASP A 541 6.14 -23.06 25.57
C ASP A 541 7.30 -24.06 25.41
N GLU A 542 6.94 -25.32 25.18
CA GLU A 542 7.92 -26.38 24.90
C GLU A 542 8.46 -26.23 23.47
N ILE A 543 9.52 -25.44 23.34
CA ILE A 543 10.27 -25.22 22.10
C ILE A 543 11.77 -25.34 22.35
N ASN A 544 12.50 -26.01 21.45
CA ASN A 544 13.90 -26.38 21.63
C ASN A 544 14.71 -26.16 20.36
N TRP A 545 16.02 -25.95 20.50
CA TRP A 545 16.99 -26.00 19.42
C TRP A 545 17.04 -27.41 18.80
N ASP A 546 17.11 -27.49 17.47
CA ASP A 546 17.34 -28.74 16.74
C ASP A 546 18.84 -28.98 16.58
N GLU A 547 19.38 -29.98 17.30
CA GLU A 547 20.80 -30.34 17.23
C GLU A 547 21.09 -31.34 16.09
N GLY A 548 20.50 -31.11 14.92
CA GLY A 548 20.72 -31.95 13.73
C GLY A 548 20.05 -33.31 13.84
N ILE A 549 18.75 -33.32 14.21
CA ILE A 549 17.95 -34.54 14.19
C ILE A 549 17.85 -35.06 12.74
N ASP A 550 17.96 -36.38 12.58
CA ASP A 550 17.82 -37.02 11.27
C ASP A 550 16.43 -36.81 10.66
N ASP A 551 16.40 -35.93 9.65
CA ASP A 551 15.23 -35.50 8.87
C ASP A 551 15.15 -36.20 7.51
N SER A 552 15.80 -37.35 7.35
CA SER A 552 15.56 -38.23 6.20
C SER A 552 14.13 -38.78 6.20
N GLU A 553 13.63 -39.17 5.02
CA GLU A 553 12.27 -39.70 4.85
C GLU A 553 11.97 -40.91 5.76
N ASP A 554 13.00 -41.70 6.03
CA ASP A 554 13.00 -42.88 6.90
C ASP A 554 13.63 -42.62 8.29
N GLY A 555 13.90 -41.35 8.62
CA GLY A 555 14.64 -40.91 9.81
C GLY A 555 13.83 -40.91 11.11
N LEU A 556 14.43 -40.35 12.17
CA LEU A 556 13.87 -40.41 13.53
C LEU A 556 12.55 -39.66 13.67
N PHE A 557 12.31 -38.57 12.91
CA PHE A 557 11.02 -37.87 12.92
C PHE A 557 9.87 -38.79 12.49
N LYS A 558 10.07 -39.56 11.41
CA LYS A 558 9.04 -40.46 10.89
C LYS A 558 8.75 -41.59 11.86
N ILE A 559 9.81 -42.17 12.43
CA ILE A 559 9.70 -43.23 13.44
C ILE A 559 8.92 -42.73 14.66
N HIS A 560 9.29 -41.55 15.19
CA HIS A 560 8.60 -40.92 16.32
C HIS A 560 7.11 -40.71 16.04
N LEU A 561 6.78 -40.15 14.88
CA LEU A 561 5.38 -39.91 14.50
C LEU A 561 4.57 -41.20 14.42
N LEU A 562 5.15 -42.27 13.87
CA LEU A 562 4.47 -43.56 13.74
C LEU A 562 4.24 -44.28 15.07
N ILE A 563 5.17 -44.13 16.04
CA ILE A 563 5.08 -44.83 17.33
C ILE A 563 4.30 -44.03 18.38
N THR A 564 4.44 -42.71 18.41
CA THR A 564 3.79 -41.84 19.42
C THR A 564 2.51 -41.18 18.92
N GLY A 565 2.33 -41.06 17.60
CA GLY A 565 1.24 -40.29 17.00
C GLY A 565 1.46 -38.76 16.96
N ASN A 566 2.55 -38.25 17.55
CA ASN A 566 2.84 -36.82 17.64
C ASN A 566 3.99 -36.41 16.71
N ASP A 567 3.94 -35.21 16.14
CA ASP A 567 5.04 -34.69 15.33
C ASP A 567 6.07 -33.99 16.22
N TYR A 568 7.28 -34.55 16.29
CA TYR A 568 8.36 -33.98 17.12
C TYR A 568 8.78 -32.59 16.64
N LYS A 569 8.47 -32.22 15.39
CA LYS A 569 8.71 -30.87 14.84
C LYS A 569 7.87 -29.79 15.53
N GLU A 570 6.81 -30.16 16.24
CA GLU A 570 5.98 -29.22 17.02
C GLU A 570 6.77 -28.50 18.12
N ILE A 571 7.77 -29.17 18.70
CA ILE A 571 8.55 -28.68 19.84
C ILE A 571 9.96 -28.21 19.45
N LEU A 572 10.25 -28.09 18.16
CA LEU A 572 11.53 -27.65 17.63
C LEU A 572 11.42 -26.28 16.99
N LEU A 573 12.39 -25.41 17.26
CA LEU A 573 12.51 -24.10 16.64
C LEU A 573 12.71 -24.24 15.13
N HIS A 574 12.04 -23.38 14.36
CA HIS A 574 12.24 -23.33 12.92
C HIS A 574 13.70 -23.00 12.57
N LYS A 575 14.30 -23.75 11.64
CA LYS A 575 15.75 -23.70 11.33
C LYS A 575 16.24 -22.30 10.91
N ASP A 576 15.43 -21.55 10.17
CA ASP A 576 15.77 -20.18 9.77
C ASP A 576 15.80 -19.15 10.92
N PHE A 577 15.31 -19.50 12.11
CA PHE A 577 15.25 -18.62 13.28
C PHE A 577 16.37 -18.92 14.28
N GLU A 578 17.30 -19.79 13.90
CA GLU A 578 18.39 -20.23 14.77
C GLU A 578 19.52 -19.21 14.96
N ILE A 579 19.46 -18.09 14.23
CA ILE A 579 20.48 -17.04 14.22
C ILE A 579 20.59 -16.33 15.58
N ASN A 580 19.51 -16.34 16.37
CA ASN A 580 19.44 -15.68 17.67
C ASN A 580 19.81 -16.59 18.83
N THR A 581 21.11 -16.74 19.09
CA THR A 581 21.64 -17.61 20.17
C THR A 581 21.13 -17.30 21.59
N THR A 582 20.46 -16.18 21.81
CA THR A 582 19.84 -15.78 23.09
C THR A 582 18.33 -16.02 23.16
N LEU A 583 17.69 -16.43 22.05
CA LEU A 583 16.25 -16.66 21.98
C LEU A 583 15.80 -17.74 22.97
N LEU A 584 16.48 -18.87 23.00
CA LEU A 584 16.25 -19.96 23.97
C LEU A 584 17.52 -20.23 24.77
N LYS A 585 17.36 -20.68 26.02
CA LYS A 585 18.48 -21.14 26.84
C LYS A 585 19.15 -22.34 26.15
N ARG A 586 20.48 -22.45 26.24
CA ARG A 586 21.25 -23.56 25.63
C ARG A 586 20.79 -24.95 26.07
N GLU A 587 20.23 -25.07 27.28
CA GLU A 587 19.71 -26.34 27.82
C GLU A 587 18.42 -26.80 27.12
N LYS A 588 17.70 -25.91 26.42
CA LYS A 588 16.53 -26.24 25.61
C LYS A 588 16.99 -26.73 24.23
N SER A 589 17.68 -27.85 24.18
CA SER A 589 18.15 -28.46 22.93
C SER A 589 17.77 -29.93 22.83
N LYS A 590 17.47 -30.38 21.62
CA LYS A 590 17.03 -31.74 21.32
C LYS A 590 17.79 -32.23 20.08
N GLY A 591 18.56 -33.30 20.26
CA GLY A 591 19.24 -34.02 19.18
C GLY A 591 18.77 -35.47 19.06
N ASN A 592 19.45 -36.25 18.23
CA ASN A 592 19.13 -37.66 17.96
C ASN A 592 18.96 -38.50 19.25
N LYS A 593 19.78 -38.27 20.28
CA LYS A 593 19.67 -38.99 21.57
C LYS A 593 18.34 -38.74 22.29
N SER A 594 17.83 -37.51 22.20
CA SER A 594 16.61 -37.11 22.89
C SER A 594 15.36 -37.72 22.25
N ILE A 595 15.25 -37.67 20.92
CA ILE A 595 14.13 -38.26 20.18
C ILE A 595 14.22 -39.79 20.18
N ALA A 596 15.43 -40.37 20.12
CA ALA A 596 15.63 -41.82 20.24
C ALA A 596 15.11 -42.34 21.59
N LYS A 597 15.36 -41.62 22.69
CA LYS A 597 14.79 -41.98 23.99
C LYS A 597 13.26 -41.97 23.97
N VAL A 598 12.63 -40.96 23.39
CA VAL A 598 11.16 -40.88 23.30
C VAL A 598 10.59 -42.02 22.44
N ILE A 599 11.29 -42.39 21.36
CA ILE A 599 10.94 -43.55 20.54
C ILE A 599 11.07 -44.85 21.35
N ASP A 600 12.17 -45.02 22.09
CA ASP A 600 12.46 -46.18 22.94
C ASP A 600 11.39 -46.36 24.02
N ASP A 601 11.04 -45.26 24.71
CA ASP A 601 9.95 -45.20 25.68
C ASP A 601 8.62 -45.57 24.99
N GLY A 602 8.36 -45.01 23.81
CA GLY A 602 7.18 -45.29 22.99
C GLY A 602 7.01 -46.76 22.59
N PHE A 603 8.11 -47.48 22.32
CA PHE A 603 8.07 -48.93 22.13
C PHE A 603 7.84 -49.70 23.43
N SER A 604 8.52 -49.30 24.51
CA SER A 604 8.44 -49.98 25.80
C SER A 604 7.05 -49.89 26.44
N GLU A 605 6.37 -48.76 26.24
CA GLU A 605 5.05 -48.45 26.79
C GLU A 605 3.90 -48.75 25.80
N PHE A 606 4.22 -49.29 24.62
CA PHE A 606 3.24 -49.52 23.56
C PHE A 606 2.16 -50.54 23.99
N SER A 607 0.92 -50.06 24.04
CA SER A 607 -0.27 -50.83 24.45
C SER A 607 -1.30 -51.04 23.33
N GLY A 608 -0.99 -50.60 22.10
CA GLY A 608 -1.84 -50.77 20.92
C GLY A 608 -1.65 -52.09 20.19
N ASP A 609 -2.23 -52.20 19.00
CA ASP A 609 -2.08 -53.36 18.12
C ASP A 609 -0.68 -53.39 17.48
N ARG A 610 0.12 -54.39 17.85
CA ARG A 610 1.48 -54.62 17.34
C ARG A 610 1.50 -55.18 15.91
N GLU A 611 0.36 -55.60 15.37
CA GLU A 611 0.21 -55.97 13.96
C GLU A 611 -0.21 -54.78 13.08
N SER A 612 -0.48 -53.62 13.69
CA SER A 612 -0.85 -52.43 12.94
C SER A 612 0.24 -51.98 11.97
N LYS A 613 -0.17 -51.50 10.79
CA LYS A 613 0.74 -51.04 9.75
C LYS A 613 1.70 -49.95 10.26
N SER A 614 1.24 -49.04 11.13
CA SER A 614 2.07 -47.98 11.71
C SER A 614 3.15 -48.54 12.62
N TYR A 615 2.81 -49.44 13.55
CA TYR A 615 3.76 -50.06 14.47
C TYR A 615 4.81 -50.89 13.71
N LEU A 616 4.39 -51.74 12.78
CA LEU A 616 5.30 -52.56 11.97
C LEU A 616 6.24 -51.69 11.12
N THR A 617 5.73 -50.58 10.58
CA THR A 617 6.56 -49.63 9.83
C THR A 617 7.55 -48.92 10.76
N ALA A 618 7.12 -48.43 11.93
CA ALA A 618 8.00 -47.82 12.93
C ALA A 618 9.11 -48.78 13.36
N LEU A 619 8.76 -50.04 13.65
CA LEU A 619 9.69 -51.09 14.05
C LEU A 619 10.73 -51.36 12.95
N ARG A 620 10.29 -51.56 11.70
CA ARG A 620 11.18 -51.76 10.54
C ARG A 620 12.12 -50.58 10.33
N LEU A 621 11.59 -49.35 10.36
CA LEU A 621 12.38 -48.14 10.19
C LEU A 621 13.38 -47.95 11.33
N THR A 622 13.00 -48.28 12.57
CA THR A 622 13.93 -48.25 13.72
C THR A 622 15.05 -49.27 13.54
N PHE A 623 14.76 -50.50 13.10
CA PHE A 623 15.80 -51.48 12.77
C PHE A 623 16.74 -51.01 11.66
N LYS A 624 16.18 -50.43 10.60
CA LYS A 624 16.94 -49.88 9.48
C LYS A 624 17.85 -48.76 9.97
N TRP A 625 17.30 -47.77 10.66
CA TRP A 625 18.03 -46.64 11.23
C TRP A 625 19.13 -47.11 12.18
N PHE A 626 18.82 -48.04 13.08
CA PHE A 626 19.80 -48.60 14.02
C PHE A 626 21.01 -49.23 13.31
N ASN A 627 20.79 -49.91 12.17
CA ASN A 627 21.85 -50.56 11.41
C ASN A 627 22.61 -49.60 10.46
N ASP A 628 21.90 -48.62 9.91
CA ASP A 628 22.41 -47.73 8.85
C ASP A 628 22.95 -46.41 9.40
N SER A 629 22.73 -46.09 10.68
CA SER A 629 23.15 -44.83 11.35
C SER A 629 24.67 -44.58 11.34
N GLY A 630 25.48 -45.63 11.19
CA GLY A 630 26.94 -45.54 11.27
C GLY A 630 27.50 -45.25 12.66
N LEU A 631 26.66 -45.31 13.71
CA LEU A 631 27.05 -45.13 15.11
C LEU A 631 27.58 -46.43 15.73
N GLU A 632 28.47 -46.32 16.71
CA GLU A 632 28.99 -47.47 17.45
C GLU A 632 27.89 -48.17 18.27
N ILE A 633 28.01 -49.49 18.44
CA ILE A 633 26.98 -50.33 19.09
C ILE A 633 26.70 -49.88 20.54
N GLU A 634 27.71 -49.44 21.27
CA GLU A 634 27.59 -48.92 22.63
C GLU A 634 26.74 -47.65 22.68
N GLU A 635 26.91 -46.75 21.71
CA GLU A 635 26.15 -45.50 21.63
C GLU A 635 24.68 -45.77 21.27
N LEU A 636 24.45 -46.69 20.32
CA LEU A 636 23.10 -47.12 19.95
C LEU A 636 22.35 -47.79 21.10
N LYS A 637 23.04 -48.60 21.92
CA LYS A 637 22.46 -49.19 23.14
C LYS A 637 22.14 -48.15 24.21
N GLU A 638 22.91 -47.07 24.28
CA GLU A 638 22.59 -45.95 25.19
C GLU A 638 21.41 -45.12 24.69
N MET A 639 21.24 -44.96 23.37
CA MET A 639 20.12 -44.22 22.76
C MET A 639 18.80 -44.98 22.79
N PHE A 640 18.84 -46.29 22.61
CA PHE A 640 17.68 -47.19 22.51
C PHE A 640 17.80 -48.33 23.53
N LYS A 641 17.77 -48.01 24.83
CA LYS A 641 18.08 -48.96 25.90
C LYS A 641 17.16 -50.17 25.91
N TRP A 642 15.85 -49.92 25.86
CA TRP A 642 14.85 -50.96 25.90
C TRP A 642 14.76 -51.71 24.57
N PHE A 643 14.67 -50.98 23.47
CA PHE A 643 14.57 -51.55 22.14
C PHE A 643 15.78 -52.43 21.84
N ALA A 644 17.00 -51.97 22.10
CA ALA A 644 18.22 -52.73 21.81
C ALA A 644 18.28 -54.08 22.54
N SER A 645 17.75 -54.17 23.78
CA SER A 645 17.70 -55.41 24.55
C SER A 645 16.53 -56.33 24.17
N HIS A 646 15.45 -55.77 23.62
CA HIS A 646 14.25 -56.52 23.24
C HIS A 646 14.14 -56.78 21.72
N ARG A 647 15.13 -56.35 20.90
CA ARG A 647 15.16 -56.57 19.44
C ARG A 647 14.78 -57.99 19.00
N PRO A 648 15.36 -59.08 19.55
CA PRO A 648 14.99 -60.43 19.13
C PRO A 648 13.54 -60.78 19.46
N GLN A 649 13.04 -60.33 20.61
CA GLN A 649 11.66 -60.55 21.04
C GLN A 649 10.68 -59.76 20.17
N LEU A 650 10.95 -58.47 19.93
CA LEU A 650 10.14 -57.60 19.06
C LEU A 650 10.01 -58.18 17.65
N PHE A 651 11.08 -58.74 17.10
CA PHE A 651 11.05 -59.40 15.79
C PHE A 651 10.27 -60.73 15.80
N LEU A 652 10.29 -61.49 16.90
CA LEU A 652 9.53 -62.74 17.00
C LEU A 652 8.03 -62.50 17.21
N GLU A 653 7.68 -61.40 17.88
CA GLU A 653 6.30 -60.97 18.14
C GLU A 653 5.59 -60.40 16.90
N THR A 654 6.30 -60.04 15.83
CA THR A 654 5.67 -59.58 14.57
C THR A 654 5.04 -60.69 13.74
N PHE A 655 5.24 -61.96 14.13
CA PHE A 655 4.73 -63.12 13.41
C PHE A 655 3.96 -64.03 14.37
N ASP A 656 2.77 -64.46 13.95
CA ASP A 656 2.12 -65.65 14.51
C ASP A 656 2.88 -66.93 14.08
N ASP A 657 2.57 -68.07 14.71
CA ASP A 657 3.31 -69.32 14.50
C ASP A 657 3.28 -69.78 13.02
N GLU A 658 2.19 -69.56 12.29
CA GLU A 658 2.09 -69.91 10.86
C GLU A 658 2.96 -69.00 9.97
N LYS A 659 2.95 -67.68 10.22
CA LYS A 659 3.77 -66.73 9.46
C LYS A 659 5.27 -66.90 9.75
N ARG A 660 5.65 -67.36 10.95
CA ARG A 660 7.06 -67.69 11.26
C ARG A 660 7.56 -68.81 10.37
N ASP A 661 6.80 -69.88 10.23
CA ASP A 661 7.17 -71.00 9.36
C ASP A 661 7.31 -70.56 7.90
N GLN A 662 6.41 -69.70 7.43
CA GLN A 662 6.50 -69.13 6.08
C GLN A 662 7.75 -68.25 5.90
N ALA A 663 8.08 -67.39 6.88
CA ALA A 663 9.30 -66.60 6.86
C ALA A 663 10.56 -67.49 6.84
N PHE A 664 10.58 -68.57 7.62
CA PHE A 664 11.66 -69.57 7.61
C PHE A 664 11.81 -70.26 6.26
N VAL A 665 10.70 -70.63 5.61
CA VAL A 665 10.71 -71.22 4.26
C VAL A 665 11.32 -70.26 3.24
N ILE A 666 10.97 -68.97 3.31
CA ILE A 666 11.53 -67.92 2.42
C ILE A 666 13.04 -67.76 2.64
N VAL A 667 13.51 -67.78 3.90
CA VAL A 667 14.93 -67.71 4.24
C VAL A 667 15.68 -68.94 3.72
N GLN A 668 15.17 -70.15 3.96
CA GLN A 668 15.77 -71.40 3.50
C GLN A 668 15.82 -71.52 1.98
N SER A 669 14.88 -70.88 1.26
CA SER A 669 14.83 -70.96 -0.19
C SER A 669 16.02 -70.25 -0.88
N GLY A 670 16.78 -69.42 -0.16
CA GLY A 670 17.88 -68.62 -0.71
C GLY A 670 17.44 -67.51 -1.67
N LYS A 671 16.13 -67.23 -1.77
CA LYS A 671 15.54 -66.25 -2.72
C LYS A 671 15.08 -64.96 -2.03
N LEU A 672 15.47 -64.77 -0.78
CA LEU A 672 14.95 -63.71 0.09
C LEU A 672 15.07 -62.32 -0.57
N GLN A 673 16.20 -62.00 -1.19
CA GLN A 673 16.40 -60.71 -1.85
C GLN A 673 15.49 -60.52 -3.08
N SER A 674 15.22 -61.58 -3.85
CA SER A 674 14.34 -61.51 -5.03
C SER A 674 12.86 -61.44 -4.63
N LEU A 675 12.47 -62.16 -3.57
CA LEU A 675 11.11 -62.13 -3.04
C LEU A 675 10.82 -60.81 -2.31
N ALA A 676 11.80 -60.23 -1.62
CA ALA A 676 11.68 -58.89 -1.05
C ALA A 676 11.39 -57.83 -2.13
N LYS A 677 12.11 -57.85 -3.26
CA LYS A 677 11.83 -56.95 -4.40
C LYS A 677 10.42 -57.14 -4.98
N LEU A 678 9.91 -58.36 -4.99
CA LEU A 678 8.55 -58.64 -5.46
C LEU A 678 7.51 -58.11 -4.47
N ALA A 679 7.75 -58.30 -3.16
CA ALA A 679 6.87 -57.81 -2.09
C ALA A 679 6.86 -56.27 -1.96
N GLU A 680 7.96 -55.60 -2.31
CA GLU A 680 8.09 -54.14 -2.34
C GLU A 680 7.50 -53.51 -3.62
N SER A 681 7.07 -54.31 -4.60
CA SER A 681 6.48 -53.80 -5.84
C SER A 681 5.02 -53.37 -5.67
N ASN A 682 4.50 -52.58 -6.62
CA ASN A 682 3.11 -52.11 -6.60
C ASN A 682 2.08 -53.19 -6.98
N LEU A 683 2.44 -54.47 -6.97
CA LEU A 683 1.55 -55.58 -7.30
C LEU A 683 0.58 -55.84 -6.15
N SER A 684 -0.68 -56.04 -6.48
CA SER A 684 -1.71 -56.50 -5.53
C SER A 684 -1.56 -57.99 -5.21
N ASP A 685 -2.11 -58.41 -4.07
CA ASP A 685 -2.13 -59.83 -3.68
C ASP A 685 -2.79 -60.72 -4.73
N SER A 686 -3.83 -60.22 -5.42
CA SER A 686 -4.47 -60.96 -6.52
C SER A 686 -3.54 -61.17 -7.71
N GLU A 687 -2.70 -60.19 -8.04
CA GLU A 687 -1.75 -60.28 -9.15
C GLU A 687 -0.59 -61.20 -8.77
N ILE A 688 -0.07 -61.11 -7.55
CA ILE A 688 0.95 -62.03 -7.04
C ILE A 688 0.42 -63.47 -7.03
N ASN A 689 -0.85 -63.68 -6.66
CA ASN A 689 -1.48 -64.99 -6.70
C ASN A 689 -1.67 -65.51 -8.14
N ALA A 690 -2.05 -64.64 -9.08
CA ALA A 690 -2.15 -65.02 -10.49
C ALA A 690 -0.78 -65.42 -11.07
N ILE A 691 0.29 -64.71 -10.70
CA ILE A 691 1.67 -65.04 -11.07
C ILE A 691 2.07 -66.38 -10.46
N SER A 692 1.85 -66.56 -9.15
CA SER A 692 2.15 -67.77 -8.38
C SER A 692 1.44 -69.02 -8.93
N ASN A 693 0.18 -68.91 -9.35
CA ASN A 693 -0.58 -70.02 -9.92
C ASN A 693 -0.14 -70.40 -11.34
N ASN A 694 0.59 -69.51 -12.04
CA ASN A 694 1.04 -69.70 -13.41
C ASN A 694 2.57 -69.71 -13.54
N VAL A 695 3.31 -70.01 -12.46
CA VAL A 695 4.79 -69.94 -12.41
C VAL A 695 5.45 -70.73 -13.54
N ASN A 696 4.91 -71.89 -13.92
CA ASN A 696 5.47 -72.69 -15.01
C ASN A 696 5.30 -72.02 -16.37
N SER A 697 4.12 -71.47 -16.65
CA SER A 697 3.83 -70.75 -17.90
C SER A 697 4.61 -69.44 -17.99
N ILE A 698 4.77 -68.72 -16.87
CA ILE A 698 5.58 -67.50 -16.81
C ILE A 698 7.05 -67.83 -17.03
N LYS A 699 7.55 -68.94 -16.46
CA LYS A 699 8.91 -69.42 -16.70
C LYS A 699 9.15 -69.71 -18.19
N GLU A 700 8.19 -70.34 -18.86
CA GLU A 700 8.26 -70.64 -20.30
C GLU A 700 8.21 -69.34 -21.13
N LEU A 701 7.36 -68.38 -20.77
CA LEU A 701 7.30 -67.04 -21.37
C LEU A 701 8.63 -66.28 -21.24
N VAL A 702 9.25 -66.28 -20.06
CA VAL A 702 10.56 -65.64 -19.84
C VAL A 702 11.64 -66.29 -20.71
N GLN A 703 11.59 -67.62 -20.91
CA GLN A 703 12.50 -68.33 -21.81
C GLN A 703 12.28 -67.95 -23.27
N ILE A 704 11.04 -67.82 -23.71
CA ILE A 704 10.66 -67.40 -25.07
C ILE A 704 11.12 -65.95 -25.34
N VAL A 705 10.88 -65.03 -24.40
CA VAL A 705 11.32 -63.63 -24.49
C VAL A 705 12.83 -63.53 -24.66
N GLY A 706 13.60 -64.37 -23.95
CA GLY A 706 15.06 -64.43 -24.06
C GLY A 706 15.58 -64.86 -25.43
N GLN A 707 14.75 -65.47 -26.29
CA GLN A 707 15.12 -65.90 -27.65
C GLN A 707 14.60 -64.95 -28.75
N ILE A 708 13.59 -64.12 -28.48
CA ILE A 708 12.87 -63.33 -29.51
C ILE A 708 13.14 -61.82 -29.41
N GLY A 709 13.66 -61.32 -28.27
CA GLY A 709 14.32 -60.01 -28.20
C GLY A 709 13.63 -58.96 -27.32
N SER A 710 12.30 -58.98 -27.15
CA SER A 710 11.63 -58.14 -26.12
C SER A 710 10.25 -58.66 -25.73
N MET A 711 9.84 -58.38 -24.48
CA MET A 711 8.50 -58.65 -23.96
C MET A 711 7.43 -57.79 -24.67
N GLU A 712 7.85 -56.63 -25.18
CA GLU A 712 6.98 -55.66 -25.82
C GLU A 712 6.44 -56.16 -27.16
N GLY A 713 7.25 -56.85 -27.97
CA GLY A 713 6.81 -57.45 -29.24
C GLY A 713 5.81 -58.60 -29.07
N ILE A 714 5.89 -59.36 -27.97
CA ILE A 714 4.91 -60.42 -27.66
C ILE A 714 3.56 -59.81 -27.27
N MET A 715 3.60 -58.71 -26.51
CA MET A 715 2.39 -57.99 -26.09
C MET A 715 1.66 -57.36 -27.27
N GLU A 716 2.38 -56.89 -28.29
CA GLU A 716 1.80 -56.33 -29.52
C GLU A 716 1.02 -57.41 -30.30
N HIS A 717 1.60 -58.59 -30.48
CA HIS A 717 0.93 -59.70 -31.16
C HIS A 717 -0.28 -60.26 -30.40
N ALA A 718 -0.22 -60.26 -29.06
CA ALA A 718 -1.36 -60.63 -28.23
C ALA A 718 -2.53 -59.64 -28.35
N ARG A 719 -2.24 -58.35 -28.57
CA ARG A 719 -3.26 -57.32 -28.82
C ARG A 719 -3.91 -57.50 -30.19
N GLU A 720 -3.14 -57.79 -31.24
CA GLU A 720 -3.66 -58.07 -32.58
C GLU A 720 -4.66 -59.25 -32.57
N LEU A 721 -4.31 -60.36 -31.90
CA LEU A 721 -5.19 -61.52 -31.76
C LEU A 721 -6.50 -61.21 -31.02
N LEU A 722 -6.46 -60.27 -30.07
CA LEU A 722 -7.64 -59.84 -29.36
C LEU A 722 -8.57 -59.02 -30.27
N GLU A 723 -8.02 -58.11 -31.07
CA GLU A 723 -8.78 -57.32 -32.04
C GLU A 723 -9.47 -58.22 -33.07
N ASP A 724 -8.76 -59.21 -33.61
CA ASP A 724 -9.32 -60.17 -34.56
C ASP A 724 -10.51 -60.94 -33.98
N LYS A 725 -10.40 -61.37 -32.73
CA LYS A 725 -11.48 -62.11 -32.04
C LYS A 725 -12.71 -61.23 -31.81
N LEU A 726 -12.51 -60.00 -31.36
CA LEU A 726 -13.61 -59.05 -31.14
C LEU A 726 -14.34 -58.73 -32.45
N HIS A 727 -13.60 -58.59 -33.54
CA HIS A 727 -14.17 -58.38 -34.86
C HIS A 727 -15.03 -59.56 -35.34
N PHE A 728 -14.53 -60.78 -35.16
CA PHE A 728 -15.26 -62.01 -35.50
C PHE A 728 -16.58 -62.14 -34.75
N ASP A 729 -16.57 -61.92 -33.43
CA ASP A 729 -17.76 -62.03 -32.59
C ASP A 729 -18.83 -60.99 -32.98
N TYR A 730 -18.42 -59.79 -33.39
CA TYR A 730 -19.33 -58.75 -33.88
C TYR A 730 -20.05 -59.15 -35.17
N LEU A 731 -19.34 -59.70 -36.16
CA LEU A 731 -19.93 -60.12 -37.44
C LEU A 731 -20.90 -61.30 -37.26
N LYS A 732 -20.58 -62.26 -36.39
CA LYS A 732 -21.44 -63.41 -36.11
C LYS A 732 -22.82 -62.97 -35.60
N ARG A 733 -22.86 -62.00 -34.69
CA ARG A 733 -24.10 -61.46 -34.11
C ARG A 733 -25.03 -60.82 -35.16
N ILE A 734 -24.46 -60.19 -36.20
CA ILE A 734 -25.25 -59.61 -37.30
C ILE A 734 -26.01 -60.72 -38.05
N GLY A 735 -25.33 -61.82 -38.38
CA GLY A 735 -25.94 -62.96 -39.08
C GLY A 735 -27.10 -63.58 -38.29
N GLU A 736 -26.91 -63.80 -36.98
CA GLU A 736 -27.94 -64.33 -36.07
C GLU A 736 -29.20 -63.44 -36.04
N ASN A 737 -29.01 -62.11 -35.96
CA ASN A 737 -30.14 -61.17 -35.95
C ASN A 737 -30.86 -61.10 -37.31
N VAL A 738 -30.15 -61.21 -38.43
CA VAL A 738 -30.80 -61.27 -39.76
C VAL A 738 -31.64 -62.52 -39.89
N GLU A 739 -31.14 -63.68 -39.47
CA GLU A 739 -31.90 -64.94 -39.50
C GLU A 739 -33.20 -64.83 -38.70
N LEU A 740 -33.15 -64.25 -37.51
CA LEU A 740 -34.32 -63.99 -36.67
C LEU A 740 -35.37 -63.14 -37.39
N VAL A 741 -34.94 -62.06 -38.02
CA VAL A 741 -35.82 -61.13 -38.74
C VAL A 741 -36.50 -61.80 -39.93
N PHE A 742 -35.79 -62.64 -40.69
CA PHE A 742 -36.39 -63.41 -41.79
C PHE A 742 -37.43 -64.41 -41.26
N LYS A 743 -37.14 -65.14 -40.17
CA LYS A 743 -38.11 -66.11 -39.59
C LYS A 743 -39.42 -65.43 -39.21
N GLU A 744 -39.34 -64.28 -38.55
CA GLU A 744 -40.51 -63.52 -38.14
C GLU A 744 -41.30 -62.97 -39.34
N ALA A 745 -40.61 -62.42 -40.33
CA ALA A 745 -41.27 -61.83 -41.50
C ALA A 745 -41.97 -62.87 -42.38
N LEU A 746 -41.35 -64.05 -42.58
CA LEU A 746 -41.97 -65.15 -43.32
C LEU A 746 -43.23 -65.68 -42.60
N LEU A 747 -43.18 -65.78 -41.27
CA LEU A 747 -44.31 -66.20 -40.45
C LEU A 747 -45.47 -65.19 -40.51
N GLN A 748 -45.18 -63.89 -40.48
CA GLN A 748 -46.18 -62.83 -40.61
C GLN A 748 -46.90 -62.86 -41.98
N GLU A 749 -46.17 -63.17 -43.05
CA GLU A 749 -46.73 -63.25 -44.41
C GLU A 749 -47.42 -64.58 -44.75
N GLY A 750 -47.45 -65.53 -43.79
CA GLY A 750 -48.06 -66.84 -43.94
C GLY A 750 -47.26 -67.79 -44.84
N ILE A 751 -45.94 -67.59 -44.95
CA ILE A 751 -45.04 -68.38 -45.81
C ILE A 751 -44.45 -69.54 -44.99
N GLU A 752 -44.87 -70.78 -45.28
CA GLU A 752 -44.31 -71.99 -44.65
C GLU A 752 -42.96 -72.37 -45.25
N ALA A 753 -41.91 -71.64 -44.86
CA ALA A 753 -40.55 -71.88 -45.28
C ALA A 753 -39.59 -72.12 -44.11
N GLU A 754 -38.59 -72.96 -44.32
CA GLU A 754 -37.45 -73.12 -43.42
C GLU A 754 -36.26 -72.28 -43.91
N ILE A 755 -35.45 -71.78 -42.98
CA ILE A 755 -34.21 -71.07 -43.28
C ILE A 755 -33.04 -71.99 -42.95
N ILE A 756 -32.22 -72.26 -43.95
CA ILE A 756 -31.05 -73.13 -43.85
C ILE A 756 -29.80 -72.26 -43.98
N HIS A 757 -28.98 -72.23 -42.94
CA HIS A 757 -27.72 -71.49 -42.94
C HIS A 757 -26.62 -72.35 -43.57
N GLN A 758 -25.97 -71.86 -44.63
CA GLN A 758 -24.76 -72.48 -45.16
C GLN A 758 -23.57 -71.58 -44.85
N GLY A 759 -22.83 -71.90 -43.79
CA GLY A 759 -21.66 -71.10 -43.40
C GLY A 759 -20.51 -71.15 -44.42
N TRP A 760 -20.50 -72.15 -45.31
CA TRP A 760 -19.52 -72.33 -46.40
C TRP A 760 -20.29 -72.79 -47.64
N GLY A 761 -20.48 -71.90 -48.62
CA GLY A 761 -21.35 -72.21 -49.75
C GLY A 761 -21.42 -71.13 -50.82
N SER A 762 -22.49 -71.18 -51.62
CA SER A 762 -22.76 -70.21 -52.70
C SER A 762 -23.73 -69.11 -52.30
N HIS A 763 -24.12 -69.05 -51.02
CA HIS A 763 -25.05 -68.13 -50.39
C HIS A 763 -24.98 -68.34 -48.87
N ASP A 764 -25.43 -67.36 -48.08
CA ASP A 764 -25.45 -67.44 -46.61
C ASP A 764 -26.73 -68.12 -46.07
N PHE A 765 -27.89 -67.77 -46.65
CA PHE A 765 -29.18 -68.36 -46.28
C PHE A 765 -29.90 -68.98 -47.48
N GLU A 766 -30.46 -70.16 -47.30
CA GLU A 766 -31.43 -70.76 -48.22
C GLU A 766 -32.81 -70.77 -47.55
N ILE A 767 -33.76 -70.05 -48.13
CA ILE A 767 -35.15 -70.02 -47.70
C ILE A 767 -35.92 -71.00 -48.56
N ARG A 768 -36.32 -72.13 -47.99
CA ARG A 768 -36.94 -73.23 -48.72
C ARG A 768 -38.39 -73.40 -48.29
N ASN A 769 -39.31 -73.32 -49.24
CA ASN A 769 -40.71 -73.63 -48.99
C ASN A 769 -40.86 -75.14 -48.71
N THR A 770 -41.43 -75.46 -47.55
CA THR A 770 -41.53 -76.84 -47.04
C THR A 770 -42.56 -77.68 -47.79
N LYS A 771 -43.49 -77.06 -48.53
CA LYS A 771 -44.55 -77.76 -49.28
C LYS A 771 -44.15 -78.15 -50.70
N ASN A 772 -43.46 -77.27 -51.43
CA ASN A 772 -43.13 -77.48 -52.85
C ASN A 772 -41.62 -77.65 -53.10
N GLY A 773 -40.77 -77.47 -52.07
CA GLY A 773 -39.32 -77.62 -52.16
C GLY A 773 -38.61 -76.51 -52.96
N GLN A 774 -39.31 -75.42 -53.32
CA GLN A 774 -38.70 -74.29 -54.01
C GLN A 774 -37.91 -73.42 -53.03
N SER A 775 -36.73 -72.98 -53.44
CA SER A 775 -35.83 -72.19 -52.60
C SER A 775 -35.49 -70.84 -53.21
N MET A 776 -35.37 -69.84 -52.33
CA MET A 776 -34.69 -68.57 -52.60
C MET A 776 -33.37 -68.55 -51.84
N PHE A 777 -32.31 -68.16 -52.54
CA PHE A 777 -30.96 -68.07 -51.99
C PHE A 777 -30.66 -66.62 -51.64
N VAL A 778 -30.12 -66.37 -50.46
CA VAL A 778 -29.83 -65.02 -49.96
C VAL A 778 -28.35 -64.94 -49.57
N GLU A 779 -27.67 -63.96 -50.15
CA GLU A 779 -26.32 -63.56 -49.76
C GLU A 779 -26.39 -62.26 -48.96
N LEU A 780 -25.77 -62.21 -47.79
CA LEU A 780 -25.78 -61.07 -46.87
C LEU A 780 -24.39 -60.41 -46.82
N LYS A 781 -24.34 -59.11 -47.10
CA LYS A 781 -23.12 -58.30 -46.97
C LYS A 781 -23.31 -57.14 -46.01
N SER A 782 -22.47 -57.05 -44.99
CA SER A 782 -22.36 -55.85 -44.16
C SER A 782 -21.19 -54.97 -44.61
N PHE A 783 -21.34 -53.64 -44.59
CA PHE A 783 -20.27 -52.70 -44.93
C PHE A 783 -20.24 -51.51 -43.95
N ALA A 784 -19.08 -50.90 -43.74
CA ALA A 784 -18.94 -49.75 -42.84
C ALA A 784 -19.71 -48.52 -43.36
N ASN A 785 -20.24 -47.72 -42.45
CA ASN A 785 -20.88 -46.45 -42.78
C ASN A 785 -19.97 -45.59 -43.66
N GLY A 786 -20.48 -45.07 -44.76
CA GLY A 786 -19.71 -44.19 -45.65
C GLY A 786 -18.57 -44.88 -46.43
N SER A 787 -18.41 -46.20 -46.30
CA SER A 787 -17.41 -46.94 -47.08
C SER A 787 -17.68 -46.82 -48.57
N THR A 788 -16.66 -46.56 -49.38
CA THR A 788 -16.74 -46.57 -50.85
C THR A 788 -16.22 -47.88 -51.45
N GLU A 789 -15.82 -48.83 -50.59
CA GLU A 789 -15.22 -50.09 -51.01
C GLU A 789 -16.21 -50.96 -51.80
N PRO A 790 -15.76 -51.62 -52.87
CA PRO A 790 -16.57 -52.56 -53.62
C PRO A 790 -16.89 -53.81 -52.81
N PHE A 791 -18.06 -54.40 -53.05
CA PHE A 791 -18.44 -55.67 -52.44
C PHE A 791 -17.69 -56.82 -53.09
N LYS A 792 -17.14 -57.70 -52.24
CA LYS A 792 -16.41 -58.90 -52.65
C LYS A 792 -17.30 -60.13 -52.47
N PHE A 793 -17.41 -60.94 -53.52
CA PHE A 793 -18.15 -62.19 -53.55
C PHE A 793 -17.21 -63.36 -53.83
N ALA A 794 -17.51 -64.53 -53.29
CA ALA A 794 -16.87 -65.75 -53.76
C ALA A 794 -17.34 -66.05 -55.19
N VAL A 795 -16.47 -66.68 -56.00
CA VAL A 795 -16.80 -67.05 -57.38
C VAL A 795 -18.06 -67.94 -57.43
N SER A 796 -18.21 -68.86 -56.46
CA SER A 796 -19.39 -69.71 -56.30
C SER A 796 -20.71 -68.94 -56.07
N GLN A 797 -20.66 -67.81 -55.35
CA GLN A 797 -21.82 -66.94 -55.11
C GLN A 797 -22.23 -66.25 -56.41
N ALA A 798 -21.25 -65.69 -57.13
CA ALA A 798 -21.49 -65.06 -58.43
C ALA A 798 -22.09 -66.06 -59.45
N GLU A 799 -21.55 -67.28 -59.52
CA GLU A 799 -22.11 -68.33 -60.38
C GLU A 799 -23.56 -68.67 -60.06
N LYS A 800 -23.90 -68.79 -58.78
CA LYS A 800 -25.24 -69.14 -58.33
C LYS A 800 -26.23 -68.03 -58.67
N ALA A 801 -25.85 -66.78 -58.48
CA ALA A 801 -26.66 -65.61 -58.85
C ALA A 801 -26.92 -65.55 -60.36
N VAL A 802 -25.94 -65.91 -61.20
CA VAL A 802 -26.11 -65.95 -62.66
C VAL A 802 -26.97 -67.14 -63.11
N LYS A 803 -26.82 -68.31 -62.48
CA LYS A 803 -27.59 -69.52 -62.81
C LYS A 803 -29.06 -69.43 -62.37
N LYS A 804 -29.36 -68.70 -61.30
CA LYS A 804 -30.71 -68.59 -60.71
C LYS A 804 -31.10 -67.13 -60.44
N PRO A 805 -31.20 -66.27 -61.47
CA PRO A 805 -31.30 -64.81 -61.29
C PRO A 805 -32.55 -64.35 -60.54
N SER A 806 -33.71 -64.98 -60.78
CA SER A 806 -34.96 -64.63 -60.09
C SER A 806 -35.08 -65.23 -58.68
N ARG A 807 -34.17 -66.13 -58.29
CA ARG A 807 -34.20 -66.85 -57.00
C ARG A 807 -32.94 -66.62 -56.17
N PHE A 808 -32.16 -65.60 -56.49
CA PHE A 808 -30.96 -65.22 -55.76
C PHE A 808 -31.04 -63.75 -55.36
N ALA A 809 -31.04 -63.49 -54.06
CA ALA A 809 -31.13 -62.16 -53.49
C ALA A 809 -29.80 -61.76 -52.86
N ILE A 810 -29.38 -60.52 -53.13
CA ILE A 810 -28.27 -59.91 -52.41
C ILE A 810 -28.85 -58.90 -51.44
N CYS A 811 -28.63 -59.18 -50.17
CA CYS A 811 -28.98 -58.34 -49.05
C CYS A 811 -27.74 -57.59 -48.56
N MET A 812 -27.90 -56.31 -48.32
CA MET A 812 -26.83 -55.47 -47.80
C MET A 812 -27.32 -54.70 -46.58
N ILE A 813 -26.43 -54.52 -45.63
CA ILE A 813 -26.69 -53.71 -44.44
C ILE A 813 -25.52 -52.78 -44.17
N GLU A 814 -25.80 -51.48 -44.10
CA GLU A 814 -24.81 -50.49 -43.69
C GLU A 814 -24.68 -50.54 -42.15
N ARG A 815 -23.45 -50.67 -41.67
CA ARG A 815 -23.16 -50.62 -40.24
C ARG A 815 -23.34 -49.18 -39.71
N PRO A 816 -23.77 -48.97 -38.46
CA PRO A 816 -23.87 -47.63 -37.87
C PRO A 816 -22.53 -46.88 -37.81
N VAL A 817 -22.56 -45.55 -37.63
CA VAL A 817 -21.37 -44.66 -37.58
C VAL A 817 -20.52 -44.89 -36.33
N SER A 818 -21.10 -45.42 -35.25
CA SER A 818 -20.42 -45.84 -34.02
C SER A 818 -20.50 -47.37 -33.85
N ASP A 819 -19.89 -47.94 -32.80
CA ASP A 819 -20.04 -49.36 -32.39
C ASP A 819 -21.47 -49.73 -31.93
N GLY A 820 -22.50 -49.14 -32.55
CA GLY A 820 -23.90 -49.44 -32.33
C GLY A 820 -24.22 -50.89 -32.72
N GLU A 821 -25.05 -51.53 -31.91
CA GLU A 821 -25.51 -52.89 -32.20
C GLU A 821 -26.52 -52.90 -33.36
N ILE A 822 -26.34 -53.83 -34.28
CA ILE A 822 -27.29 -54.09 -35.37
C ILE A 822 -28.42 -54.97 -34.80
N THR A 823 -29.49 -54.33 -34.34
CA THR A 823 -30.67 -55.01 -33.78
C THR A 823 -31.62 -55.55 -34.86
N PRO A 824 -32.51 -56.49 -34.54
CA PRO A 824 -33.56 -56.94 -35.44
C PRO A 824 -34.39 -55.79 -36.07
N ASP A 825 -34.73 -54.76 -35.30
CA ASP A 825 -35.47 -53.59 -35.82
C ASP A 825 -34.64 -52.76 -36.79
N PHE A 826 -33.35 -52.58 -36.50
CA PHE A 826 -32.43 -51.90 -37.41
C PHE A 826 -32.36 -52.62 -38.76
N ILE A 827 -32.32 -53.96 -38.75
CA ILE A 827 -32.32 -54.79 -39.97
C ILE A 827 -33.62 -54.60 -40.76
N ARG A 828 -34.80 -54.65 -40.12
CA ARG A 828 -36.09 -54.45 -40.81
C ARG A 828 -36.18 -53.11 -41.53
N GLN A 829 -35.57 -52.07 -40.97
CA GLN A 829 -35.60 -50.72 -41.49
C GLN A 829 -34.52 -50.44 -42.55
N ASN A 830 -33.34 -51.07 -42.43
CA ASN A 830 -32.15 -50.67 -43.18
C ASN A 830 -31.56 -51.77 -44.09
N LEU A 831 -32.11 -52.99 -44.07
CA LEU A 831 -31.66 -54.03 -44.99
C LEU A 831 -32.10 -53.70 -46.41
N MET A 832 -31.10 -53.52 -47.26
CA MET A 832 -31.23 -53.22 -48.68
C MET A 832 -31.18 -54.51 -49.49
N TYR A 833 -32.04 -54.61 -50.48
CA TYR A 833 -32.20 -55.76 -51.36
C TYR A 833 -31.99 -55.35 -52.82
N LYS A 834 -31.19 -56.11 -53.57
CA LYS A 834 -30.97 -55.87 -55.00
C LYS A 834 -31.29 -57.09 -55.86
N GLU A 835 -31.98 -56.84 -56.98
CA GLU A 835 -32.27 -57.80 -58.05
C GLU A 835 -31.57 -57.43 -59.37
N ASN A 836 -31.56 -58.36 -60.33
CA ASN A 836 -31.11 -58.14 -61.72
C ASN A 836 -29.63 -57.75 -61.92
N ILE A 837 -28.73 -58.15 -61.01
CA ILE A 837 -27.29 -57.83 -61.13
C ILE A 837 -26.50 -58.83 -62.00
N THR A 838 -27.20 -59.79 -62.62
CA THR A 838 -26.65 -60.93 -63.34
C THR A 838 -25.67 -60.52 -64.44
N ASP A 839 -25.93 -59.44 -65.15
CA ASP A 839 -25.07 -59.00 -66.26
C ASP A 839 -23.72 -58.47 -65.78
N HIS A 840 -23.66 -57.82 -64.61
CA HIS A 840 -22.39 -57.42 -63.99
C HIS A 840 -21.58 -58.63 -63.51
N LEU A 841 -22.23 -59.65 -62.95
CA LEU A 841 -21.56 -60.85 -62.48
C LEU A 841 -21.07 -61.76 -63.63
N LYS A 842 -21.78 -61.81 -64.75
CA LYS A 842 -21.35 -62.58 -65.94
C LYS A 842 -19.98 -62.11 -66.46
N ILE A 843 -19.73 -60.80 -66.44
CA ILE A 843 -18.43 -60.24 -66.87
C ILE A 843 -17.32 -60.77 -65.95
N ALA A 844 -17.49 -60.62 -64.64
CA ALA A 844 -16.49 -61.08 -63.68
C ALA A 844 -16.28 -62.62 -63.69
N LEU A 845 -17.31 -63.40 -63.99
CA LEU A 845 -17.18 -64.85 -64.17
C LEU A 845 -16.40 -65.22 -65.43
N ASN A 846 -16.55 -64.46 -66.52
CA ASN A 846 -15.74 -64.64 -67.73
C ASN A 846 -14.28 -64.27 -67.50
N ASP A 847 -14.03 -63.21 -66.73
CA ASP A 847 -12.68 -62.81 -66.32
C ASP A 847 -12.04 -63.90 -65.45
N ASN A 848 -12.78 -64.43 -64.47
CA ASN A 848 -12.31 -65.54 -63.63
C ASN A 848 -12.04 -66.81 -64.46
N ALA A 849 -12.91 -67.15 -65.42
CA ALA A 849 -12.67 -68.29 -66.31
C ALA A 849 -11.40 -68.10 -67.17
N THR A 850 -11.06 -66.86 -67.53
CA THR A 850 -9.80 -66.53 -68.21
C THR A 850 -8.61 -66.64 -67.26
N PHE A 851 -8.75 -66.17 -66.02
CA PHE A 851 -7.73 -66.32 -64.98
C PHE A 851 -7.47 -67.79 -64.62
N ASP A 852 -8.51 -68.61 -64.49
CA ASP A 852 -8.39 -70.04 -64.20
C ASP A 852 -7.69 -70.78 -65.34
N LYS A 853 -7.89 -70.37 -66.60
CA LYS A 853 -7.06 -70.86 -67.71
C LYS A 853 -5.58 -70.50 -67.52
N ILE A 854 -5.26 -69.26 -67.13
CA ILE A 854 -3.88 -68.82 -66.83
C ILE A 854 -3.27 -69.64 -65.69
N ARG A 855 -4.04 -69.90 -64.63
CA ARG A 855 -3.56 -70.56 -63.42
C ARG A 855 -3.44 -72.08 -63.55
N PHE A 856 -4.38 -72.72 -64.23
CA PHE A 856 -4.53 -74.18 -64.22
C PHE A 856 -4.29 -74.86 -65.58
N ASN A 857 -4.02 -74.11 -66.65
CA ASN A 857 -3.74 -74.69 -67.97
C ASN A 857 -2.30 -74.39 -68.46
N PRO A 858 -1.26 -74.96 -67.81
CA PRO A 858 0.14 -74.58 -68.00
C PRO A 858 0.71 -74.84 -69.42
N ASN A 859 -0.01 -75.56 -70.28
CA ASN A 859 0.41 -75.85 -71.64
C ASN A 859 0.06 -74.74 -72.66
N GLU A 860 -0.89 -73.84 -72.33
CA GLU A 860 -1.38 -72.79 -73.24
C GLU A 860 -0.94 -71.36 -72.83
N VAL A 861 -0.32 -71.21 -71.66
CA VAL A 861 -0.04 -69.91 -71.00
C VAL A 861 1.28 -69.98 -70.23
N LYS A 862 2.08 -68.89 -70.27
CA LYS A 862 3.47 -68.86 -69.75
C LYS A 862 3.65 -68.16 -68.39
N LEU A 863 2.57 -67.67 -67.79
CA LEU A 863 2.57 -66.95 -66.52
C LEU A 863 2.21 -67.89 -65.36
N PHE A 864 3.01 -67.89 -64.29
CA PHE A 864 2.71 -68.59 -63.04
C PHE A 864 2.32 -67.57 -61.96
N VAL A 865 1.11 -67.70 -61.41
CA VAL A 865 0.56 -66.77 -60.42
C VAL A 865 0.19 -67.55 -59.17
N ASN A 866 0.80 -67.20 -58.03
CA ASN A 866 0.49 -67.76 -56.71
C ASN A 866 -0.09 -66.66 -55.81
N LEU A 867 -1.26 -66.90 -55.24
CA LEU A 867 -1.97 -65.94 -54.39
C LEU A 867 -1.95 -66.41 -52.94
N ARG A 868 -1.72 -65.47 -52.01
CA ARG A 868 -1.88 -65.72 -50.57
C ARG A 868 -3.35 -65.74 -50.13
N GLU A 869 -4.24 -65.18 -50.96
CA GLU A 869 -5.67 -65.09 -50.70
C GLU A 869 -6.48 -65.70 -51.84
N ASP A 870 -7.72 -66.06 -51.55
CA ASP A 870 -8.65 -66.61 -52.54
C ASP A 870 -9.11 -65.55 -53.55
N VAL A 871 -9.44 -66.00 -54.77
CA VAL A 871 -10.03 -65.14 -55.79
C VAL A 871 -11.45 -64.72 -55.39
N ARG A 872 -11.78 -63.45 -55.62
CA ARG A 872 -13.08 -62.84 -55.31
C ARG A 872 -13.60 -62.02 -56.49
N VAL A 873 -14.91 -62.06 -56.72
CA VAL A 873 -15.62 -61.21 -57.68
C VAL A 873 -15.96 -59.89 -57.01
N MET A 874 -15.54 -58.78 -57.62
CA MET A 874 -15.80 -57.43 -57.11
C MET A 874 -16.94 -56.77 -57.85
N VAL A 875 -17.88 -56.19 -57.10
CA VAL A 875 -18.97 -55.38 -57.65
C VAL A 875 -18.91 -54.00 -56.98
N SER A 876 -18.83 -52.94 -57.78
CA SER A 876 -18.80 -51.56 -57.29
C SER A 876 -20.02 -51.28 -56.40
N LYS A 877 -19.81 -50.61 -55.27
CA LYS A 877 -20.87 -50.35 -54.28
C LYS A 877 -22.14 -49.77 -54.90
N ASN A 878 -22.00 -48.71 -55.71
CA ASN A 878 -23.11 -48.00 -56.35
C ASN A 878 -24.01 -48.93 -57.18
N ILE A 879 -23.46 -49.98 -57.81
CA ILE A 879 -24.25 -50.94 -58.60
C ILE A 879 -25.26 -51.68 -57.71
N LEU A 880 -24.88 -51.98 -56.47
CA LEU A 880 -25.72 -52.71 -55.54
C LEU A 880 -26.58 -51.79 -54.66
N THR A 881 -26.07 -50.61 -54.29
CA THR A 881 -26.78 -49.67 -53.40
C THR A 881 -27.73 -48.72 -54.12
N ASP A 882 -27.47 -48.36 -55.38
CA ASP A 882 -28.34 -47.43 -56.13
C ASP A 882 -29.63 -48.15 -56.54
N ASN A 883 -30.79 -47.49 -56.41
CA ASN A 883 -32.10 -48.09 -56.71
C ASN A 883 -32.28 -49.48 -56.06
N HIS A 884 -31.85 -49.63 -54.81
CA HIS A 884 -32.13 -50.84 -54.03
C HIS A 884 -33.60 -50.85 -53.59
N LEU A 885 -34.09 -52.04 -53.28
CA LEU A 885 -35.38 -52.29 -52.68
C LEU A 885 -35.21 -52.51 -51.18
N LEU A 886 -36.25 -52.33 -50.38
CA LEU A 886 -36.19 -52.55 -48.94
C LEU A 886 -36.58 -53.98 -48.57
N PHE A 887 -36.29 -54.38 -47.32
CA PHE A 887 -36.56 -55.71 -46.79
C PHE A 887 -37.99 -56.23 -47.06
N ASN A 888 -39.02 -55.40 -46.94
CA ASN A 888 -40.40 -55.83 -47.23
C ASN A 888 -40.59 -56.26 -48.69
N ASN A 889 -39.91 -55.60 -49.64
CA ASN A 889 -39.98 -55.96 -51.05
C ASN A 889 -39.29 -57.31 -51.31
N LEU A 890 -38.24 -57.63 -50.55
CA LEU A 890 -37.62 -58.94 -50.59
C LEU A 890 -38.58 -60.04 -50.11
N ILE A 891 -39.32 -59.81 -49.01
CA ILE A 891 -40.31 -60.80 -48.53
C ILE A 891 -41.41 -61.04 -49.56
N VAL A 892 -41.89 -59.98 -50.22
CA VAL A 892 -42.86 -60.11 -51.34
C VAL A 892 -42.26 -60.90 -52.50
N ASN A 893 -40.98 -60.67 -52.85
CA ASN A 893 -40.32 -61.42 -53.91
C ASN A 893 -40.14 -62.90 -53.53
N ILE A 894 -39.72 -63.18 -52.29
CA ILE A 894 -39.67 -64.56 -51.76
C ILE A 894 -41.04 -65.21 -51.95
N LYS A 895 -42.12 -64.59 -51.47
CA LYS A 895 -43.49 -65.10 -51.63
C LYS A 895 -43.80 -65.44 -53.08
N THR A 896 -43.44 -64.57 -54.02
CA THR A 896 -43.70 -64.75 -55.45
C THR A 896 -42.89 -65.88 -56.09
N GLN A 897 -41.67 -66.13 -55.61
CA GLN A 897 -40.74 -67.06 -56.25
C GLN A 897 -40.75 -68.47 -55.68
N ILE A 898 -41.23 -68.64 -54.44
CA ILE A 898 -41.22 -69.93 -53.73
C ILE A 898 -42.60 -70.44 -53.30
N ILE A 899 -43.68 -69.66 -53.40
CA ILE A 899 -45.07 -70.15 -53.27
C ILE A 899 -45.67 -70.23 -54.66
#